data_AF-A0A2V9ATE2-F1
#
_entry.id   AF-A0A2V9ATE2-F1
#
_cell.length_a   1.000
_cell.length_b   1.000
_cell.length_c   1.000
_cell.angle_alpha   90.00
_cell.angle_beta   90.00
_cell.angle_gamma   90.00
#
_symmetry.space_group_name_H-M   'P 1'
#
loop_
_entity.id
_entity.type
_entity.pdbx_description
1 polymer ?
#
loop_
_entity_poly.entity_id
_entity_poly.type
_entity_poly.pdbx_seq_one_letter_code
_entity_poly.pdbx_strand_id
1 'polypeptide(L)'
;MKLQRITTLACTLGFVGLPGWAQTTENPPAKSQGQALVAPKDPFAEPKAVGAEKDSARAEAYYNYTMGHIYEQQYEATSNADYATKAIEAYKKAYALDPRSPVIGERLAEMYWKAQRTREAESEAKDILRRDPNDVQSRRLLGRIYLRSLGDVNAGSGQSETANKAIEQFREINRLDASDTESALWLARLYRLKNEHDKSEQVLRGILKTDPDNEQAVEQLTQLLMDEGKSEEAVKLLEGITDHSPSPVLLDLLGDAYTQAHELPKAETAYRKAAEMDPSELSHQRGLGQTLYSEEKYSEALKVYRKLSDLMPDDSDVYLRMAQIYRELHQLDKAEENLVKARQYAPGSLEVMYNEGMLYESQGRYDDAIRVLTDAVTGIKGQAPAMPSRRRSLSVLYLQLGQLYREVQNYQAAIYTFEELGHLGDEEDRRARMMIMDTYRAAKDLPRALQTGKEAMAKYPADPGIRTSYALLLGENEQTDEAVKLLRAQLRGDTSDRDTYLNIAQVYERGRRYQEAEESARAAEVLPGQPRDNEMVWFLLGAIYERQKFYDKAEEEFKKVLAVNPKNAPVLNYYGYMLGDLGIRLDEARALVERALKEEPYNGGYLDSLGWIYFKQNRTADAEATLRKALARESHDPTIHSHMGDVYAKRGRTDLAASEWEKSLAEWRRSLPADVENDKVAELEKKLSQSKHRVAQKATATDDKP
;
A
#
# COMPACT_ATOMS: atom_id res chain seq x y z
N MET A 1 -7.41 -1.41 -12.29
CA MET A 1 -6.58 -0.60 -13.21
C MET A 1 -7.47 0.17 -14.18
N LYS A 2 -7.28 1.49 -14.30
CA LYS A 2 -7.90 2.32 -15.35
C LYS A 2 -6.83 2.64 -16.41
N LEU A 3 -6.99 2.14 -17.63
CA LEU A 3 -6.24 2.60 -18.81
C LEU A 3 -7.09 3.63 -19.56
N GLN A 4 -6.52 4.80 -19.81
CA GLN A 4 -6.95 5.66 -20.92
C GLN A 4 -5.88 5.64 -22.01
N ARG A 5 -6.34 5.27 -23.21
CA ARG A 5 -5.63 5.35 -24.48
C ARG A 5 -5.50 6.81 -24.89
N ILE A 6 -4.32 7.23 -25.35
CA ILE A 6 -4.20 8.30 -26.34
C ILE A 6 -3.31 7.80 -27.48
N THR A 7 -3.89 7.85 -28.66
CA THR A 7 -3.37 7.41 -29.95
C THR A 7 -2.48 8.49 -30.58
N THR A 8 -1.67 8.02 -31.52
CA THR A 8 -0.44 8.53 -32.12
C THR A 8 -0.59 9.63 -33.20
N LEU A 9 0.49 10.42 -33.32
CA LEU A 9 1.20 10.89 -34.54
C LEU A 9 0.48 11.75 -35.62
N ALA A 10 1.06 12.90 -35.98
CA ALA A 10 1.94 13.05 -37.16
C ALA A 10 2.11 14.50 -37.67
N CYS A 11 3.37 14.87 -38.00
CA CYS A 11 3.84 15.70 -39.13
C CYS A 11 3.50 17.22 -39.17
N THR A 12 4.35 18.18 -39.57
CA THR A 12 5.50 18.15 -40.51
C THR A 12 6.23 19.52 -40.60
N LEU A 13 7.52 19.48 -40.99
CA LEU A 13 8.36 20.45 -41.77
C LEU A 13 9.00 21.67 -41.04
N GLY A 14 10.27 22.05 -41.28
CA GLY A 14 11.32 21.65 -42.22
C GLY A 14 12.27 22.83 -42.54
N PHE A 15 13.52 22.53 -42.93
CA PHE A 15 14.64 23.40 -43.43
C PHE A 15 15.60 24.02 -42.37
N VAL A 16 16.87 23.59 -42.20
CA VAL A 16 18.09 23.44 -43.05
C VAL A 16 18.92 24.74 -43.15
N GLY A 17 20.19 24.68 -42.71
CA GLY A 17 21.25 25.63 -43.10
C GLY A 17 22.43 25.79 -42.10
N LEU A 18 23.48 24.97 -42.26
CA LEU A 18 24.86 25.19 -41.77
C LEU A 18 25.68 25.95 -42.85
N PRO A 19 27.00 26.22 -42.68
CA PRO A 19 27.77 26.83 -41.58
C PRO A 19 28.71 27.96 -42.07
N GLY A 20 29.44 28.67 -41.19
CA GLY A 20 30.77 29.14 -41.61
C GLY A 20 31.60 30.10 -40.73
N TRP A 21 32.76 29.57 -40.30
CA TRP A 21 34.14 30.10 -40.27
C TRP A 21 34.53 31.47 -39.66
N ALA A 22 35.64 31.40 -38.94
CA ALA A 22 36.40 32.43 -38.21
C ALA A 22 37.05 33.51 -39.10
N GLN A 23 37.40 34.66 -38.49
CA GLN A 23 38.80 35.11 -38.38
C GLN A 23 38.97 36.41 -37.56
N THR A 24 40.08 36.40 -36.83
CA THR A 24 40.77 37.46 -36.07
C THR A 24 41.40 38.53 -36.97
N THR A 25 41.53 39.77 -36.49
CA THR A 25 42.69 40.64 -36.81
C THR A 25 42.97 41.67 -35.71
N GLU A 26 44.25 41.81 -35.38
CA GLU A 26 44.88 42.77 -34.47
C GLU A 26 45.03 44.20 -35.05
N ASN A 27 45.28 45.15 -34.13
CA ASN A 27 45.79 46.55 -34.24
C ASN A 27 46.99 46.75 -35.22
N PRO A 28 47.56 47.97 -35.52
CA PRO A 28 47.72 49.21 -34.70
C PRO A 28 47.78 50.55 -35.55
N PRO A 29 48.62 51.59 -35.28
CA PRO A 29 48.39 52.78 -34.42
C PRO A 29 48.68 54.14 -35.12
N ALA A 30 48.48 55.29 -34.44
CA ALA A 30 49.07 56.58 -34.88
C ALA A 30 49.36 57.59 -33.74
N LYS A 31 50.48 58.29 -33.91
CA LYS A 31 51.20 59.23 -33.02
C LYS A 31 50.78 60.71 -33.20
N SER A 32 51.10 61.56 -32.22
CA SER A 32 51.77 62.90 -32.31
C SER A 32 51.45 63.72 -31.04
N GLN A 33 52.19 64.71 -30.52
CA GLN A 33 53.52 65.32 -30.66
C GLN A 33 53.72 66.23 -29.41
N GLY A 34 54.95 66.46 -28.92
CA GLY A 34 55.29 67.51 -27.91
C GLY A 34 55.23 68.92 -28.52
N GLN A 35 55.36 70.07 -27.84
CA GLN A 35 55.94 70.56 -26.58
C GLN A 35 55.08 71.80 -26.16
N ALA A 36 55.05 72.36 -24.94
CA ALA A 36 56.15 73.01 -24.23
C ALA A 36 55.73 73.40 -22.80
N LEU A 37 56.72 73.45 -21.90
CA LEU A 37 56.64 73.85 -20.50
C LEU A 37 56.48 75.38 -20.33
N VAL A 38 55.51 75.79 -19.51
CA VAL A 38 55.53 77.06 -18.78
C VAL A 38 55.35 76.74 -17.29
N ALA A 39 56.24 77.26 -16.46
CA ALA A 39 56.28 77.04 -15.01
C ALA A 39 55.03 77.59 -14.30
N PRO A 40 54.61 76.99 -13.17
CA PRO A 40 53.39 77.39 -12.45
C PRO A 40 53.60 78.69 -11.67
N LYS A 41 52.61 79.59 -11.76
CA LYS A 41 52.39 80.64 -10.76
C LYS A 41 51.36 80.12 -9.75
N ASP A 42 51.77 80.23 -8.49
CA ASP A 42 51.00 80.15 -7.24
C ASP A 42 50.46 78.76 -6.78
N PRO A 43 51.03 78.14 -5.72
CA PRO A 43 50.51 76.92 -5.11
C PRO A 43 49.40 77.18 -4.06
N PHE A 44 48.81 78.38 -4.00
CA PHE A 44 47.77 78.74 -3.02
C PHE A 44 46.48 79.29 -3.66
N ALA A 45 46.03 78.68 -4.76
CA ALA A 45 44.65 78.81 -5.19
C ALA A 45 43.84 77.62 -4.64
N GLU A 46 43.01 77.87 -3.63
CA GLU A 46 42.09 76.88 -3.06
C GLU A 46 41.18 76.28 -4.16
N PRO A 47 41.15 74.94 -4.33
CA PRO A 47 40.06 74.30 -5.04
C PRO A 47 38.84 74.28 -4.11
N LYS A 48 37.73 74.84 -4.59
CA LYS A 48 36.41 74.85 -3.94
C LYS A 48 36.09 73.51 -3.24
N ALA A 49 35.88 73.59 -1.93
CA ALA A 49 35.47 72.50 -1.05
C ALA A 49 34.01 72.06 -1.31
N VAL A 50 33.78 71.26 -2.37
CA VAL A 50 32.49 70.58 -2.59
C VAL A 50 32.66 69.05 -2.68
N GLY A 51 33.90 68.53 -2.57
CA GLY A 51 34.22 67.10 -2.64
C GLY A 51 34.62 66.39 -1.33
N ALA A 52 35.17 67.11 -0.34
CA ALA A 52 35.83 66.48 0.81
C ALA A 52 34.89 65.80 1.84
N GLU A 53 33.67 66.30 2.04
CA GLU A 53 32.70 65.67 2.98
C GLU A 53 32.17 64.32 2.46
N LYS A 54 31.97 64.17 1.15
CA LYS A 54 31.49 62.91 0.55
C LYS A 54 32.54 61.80 0.60
N ASP A 55 33.82 62.15 0.46
CA ASP A 55 34.92 61.18 0.55
C ASP A 55 35.14 60.70 2.01
N SER A 56 34.88 61.55 3.00
CA SER A 56 34.94 61.20 4.43
C SER A 56 33.84 60.21 4.83
N ALA A 57 32.59 60.46 4.43
CA ALA A 57 31.45 59.58 4.78
C ALA A 57 31.59 58.18 4.15
N ARG A 58 32.12 58.10 2.92
CA ARG A 58 32.38 56.82 2.24
C ARG A 58 33.48 56.02 2.93
N ALA A 59 34.59 56.67 3.31
CA ALA A 59 35.67 56.01 4.05
C ALA A 59 35.19 55.49 5.41
N GLU A 60 34.36 56.27 6.10
CA GLU A 60 33.76 55.88 7.38
C GLU A 60 32.76 54.73 7.22
N ALA A 61 31.98 54.69 6.13
CA ALA A 61 31.10 53.55 5.83
C ALA A 61 31.90 52.25 5.63
N TYR A 62 33.00 52.30 4.86
CA TYR A 62 33.89 51.14 4.67
C TYR A 62 34.55 50.66 5.96
N TYR A 63 35.00 51.61 6.80
CA TYR A 63 35.57 51.28 8.11
C TYR A 63 34.55 50.53 8.98
N ASN A 64 33.34 51.08 9.12
CA ASN A 64 32.28 50.46 9.93
C ASN A 64 31.82 49.12 9.34
N TYR A 65 31.74 48.98 8.01
CA TYR A 65 31.43 47.70 7.36
C TYR A 65 32.49 46.64 7.68
N THR A 66 33.78 47.01 7.57
CA THR A 66 34.89 46.11 7.87
C THR A 66 34.89 45.67 9.34
N MET A 67 34.65 46.62 10.26
CA MET A 67 34.49 46.30 11.68
C MET A 67 33.30 45.39 11.93
N GLY A 68 32.17 45.62 11.26
CA GLY A 68 31.00 44.74 11.31
C GLY A 68 31.34 43.31 10.91
N HIS A 69 32.10 43.16 9.82
CA HIS A 69 32.53 41.84 9.34
C HIS A 69 33.52 41.14 10.28
N ILE A 70 34.46 41.86 10.87
CA ILE A 70 35.37 41.31 11.89
C ILE A 70 34.57 40.78 13.09
N TYR A 71 33.59 41.55 13.57
CA TYR A 71 32.75 41.11 14.69
C TYR A 71 31.82 39.96 14.31
N GLU A 72 31.30 39.92 13.08
CA GLU A 72 30.55 38.78 12.55
C GLU A 72 31.39 37.50 12.59
N GLN A 73 32.64 37.54 12.09
CA GLN A 73 33.55 36.39 12.13
C GLN A 73 33.86 35.94 13.57
N GLN A 74 34.03 36.88 14.50
CA GLN A 74 34.20 36.56 15.92
C GLN A 74 32.95 35.91 16.52
N TYR A 75 31.76 36.41 16.16
CA TYR A 75 30.50 35.80 16.57
C TYR A 75 30.38 34.36 16.04
N GLU A 76 30.71 34.11 14.77
CA GLU A 76 30.67 32.75 14.19
C GLU A 76 31.64 31.80 14.89
N ALA A 77 32.82 32.29 15.26
CA ALA A 77 33.83 31.49 15.95
C ALA A 77 33.49 31.19 17.42
N THR A 78 32.83 32.12 18.13
CA THR A 78 32.67 32.02 19.59
C THR A 78 31.22 31.93 20.06
N SER A 79 30.23 32.14 19.18
CA SER A 79 28.80 32.26 19.50
C SER A 79 28.48 33.29 20.60
N ASN A 80 29.34 34.30 20.80
CA ASN A 80 29.18 35.28 21.88
C ASN A 80 28.29 36.44 21.44
N ALA A 81 27.16 36.65 22.13
CA ALA A 81 26.16 37.67 21.84
C ALA A 81 26.70 39.11 21.83
N ASP A 82 27.79 39.40 22.56
CA ASP A 82 28.44 40.71 22.52
C ASP A 82 29.01 41.03 21.14
N TYR A 83 29.62 40.04 20.48
CA TYR A 83 30.13 40.21 19.12
C TYR A 83 29.01 40.36 18.10
N ALA A 84 27.90 39.63 18.26
CA ALA A 84 26.71 39.84 17.44
C ALA A 84 26.18 41.28 17.56
N THR A 85 26.13 41.81 18.78
CA THR A 85 25.68 43.19 19.04
C THR A 85 26.61 44.20 18.39
N LYS A 86 27.93 44.04 18.55
CA LYS A 86 28.94 44.91 17.93
C LYS A 86 28.90 44.84 16.40
N ALA A 87 28.70 43.65 15.83
CA ALA A 87 28.55 43.47 14.38
C ALA A 87 27.34 44.23 13.85
N ILE A 88 26.17 44.05 14.50
CA ILE A 88 24.93 44.76 14.15
C ILE A 88 25.13 46.28 14.25
N GLU A 89 25.70 46.79 15.33
CA GLU A 89 25.93 48.23 15.49
C GLU A 89 26.86 48.81 14.43
N ALA A 90 27.95 48.11 14.12
CA ALA A 90 28.89 48.52 13.09
C ALA A 90 28.25 48.51 11.69
N TYR A 91 27.49 47.45 11.35
CA TYR A 91 26.73 47.41 10.10
C TYR A 91 25.64 48.48 10.03
N LYS A 92 24.92 48.78 11.12
CA LYS A 92 23.95 49.89 11.17
C LYS A 92 24.59 51.24 10.91
N LYS A 93 25.77 51.50 11.49
CA LYS A 93 26.53 52.74 11.24
C LYS A 93 26.97 52.83 9.77
N ALA A 94 27.50 51.74 9.23
CA ALA A 94 27.86 51.67 7.82
C ALA A 94 26.66 51.94 6.90
N TYR A 95 25.49 51.36 7.23
CA TYR A 95 24.28 51.50 6.43
C TYR A 95 23.64 52.89 6.56
N ALA A 96 23.76 53.56 7.71
CA ALA A 96 23.31 54.94 7.87
C ALA A 96 24.14 55.92 7.00
N LEU A 97 25.42 55.63 6.80
CA LEU A 97 26.34 56.41 5.98
C LEU A 97 26.19 56.12 4.48
N ASP A 98 25.81 54.89 4.12
CA ASP A 98 25.46 54.51 2.74
C ASP A 98 24.15 53.70 2.66
N PRO A 99 22.98 54.36 2.77
CA PRO A 99 21.68 53.68 2.82
C PRO A 99 21.26 53.03 1.50
N ARG A 100 22.01 53.26 0.42
CA ARG A 100 21.72 52.69 -0.90
C ARG A 100 22.59 51.49 -1.23
N SER A 101 23.53 51.11 -0.36
CA SER A 101 24.38 49.95 -0.56
C SER A 101 23.62 48.64 -0.29
N PRO A 102 23.39 47.80 -1.32
CA PRO A 102 22.72 46.51 -1.13
C PRO A 102 23.57 45.58 -0.25
N VAL A 103 24.89 45.56 -0.46
CA VAL A 103 25.86 44.74 0.28
C VAL A 103 25.80 44.97 1.80
N ILE A 104 25.70 46.23 2.24
CA ILE A 104 25.67 46.55 3.68
C ILE A 104 24.33 46.16 4.29
N GLY A 105 23.22 46.44 3.60
CA GLY A 105 21.88 46.07 4.02
C GLY A 105 21.71 44.54 4.14
N GLU A 106 22.15 43.80 3.13
CA GLU A 106 22.13 42.33 3.11
C GLU A 106 22.90 41.73 4.30
N ARG A 107 24.11 42.22 4.57
CA ARG A 107 24.93 41.76 5.70
C ARG A 107 24.30 42.09 7.05
N LEU A 108 23.67 43.25 7.17
CA LEU A 108 22.92 43.62 8.37
C LEU A 108 21.73 42.69 8.60
N ALA A 109 20.94 42.40 7.57
CA ALA A 109 19.80 41.50 7.63
C ALA A 109 20.23 40.06 7.98
N GLU A 110 21.29 39.54 7.34
CA GLU A 110 21.87 38.23 7.63
C GLU A 110 22.38 38.15 9.08
N MET A 111 23.03 39.21 9.57
CA MET A 111 23.52 39.27 10.95
C MET A 111 22.36 39.29 11.96
N TYR A 112 21.26 40.00 11.68
CA TYR A 112 20.05 39.92 12.52
C TYR A 112 19.53 38.48 12.59
N TRP A 113 19.49 37.78 11.46
CA TRP A 113 19.03 36.40 11.41
C TRP A 113 19.93 35.45 12.23
N LYS A 114 21.26 35.54 12.04
CA LYS A 114 22.25 34.78 12.80
C LYS A 114 22.12 35.02 14.30
N ALA A 115 21.89 36.26 14.71
CA ALA A 115 21.65 36.66 16.10
C ALA A 115 20.26 36.28 16.65
N GLN A 116 19.47 35.46 15.93
CA GLN A 116 18.10 35.07 16.27
C GLN A 116 17.09 36.23 16.38
N ARG A 117 17.42 37.39 15.80
CA ARG A 117 16.56 38.58 15.73
C ARG A 117 15.72 38.52 14.45
N THR A 118 14.88 37.48 14.37
CA THR A 118 14.13 37.10 13.16
C THR A 118 13.22 38.23 12.62
N ARG A 119 12.56 38.98 13.50
CA ARG A 119 11.64 40.05 13.09
C ARG A 119 12.40 41.21 12.44
N GLU A 120 13.54 41.58 12.99
CA GLU A 120 14.40 42.62 12.41
C GLU A 120 15.02 42.17 11.09
N ALA A 121 15.47 40.92 11.00
CA ALA A 121 15.97 40.35 9.74
C ALA A 121 14.91 40.36 8.64
N GLU A 122 13.67 39.94 8.95
CA GLU A 122 12.55 39.94 8.01
C GLU A 122 12.18 41.36 7.58
N SER A 123 12.16 42.32 8.51
CA SER A 123 11.86 43.72 8.22
C SER A 123 12.91 44.34 7.30
N GLU A 124 14.20 44.15 7.61
CA GLU A 124 15.30 44.71 6.83
C GLU A 124 15.33 44.12 5.41
N ALA A 125 15.19 42.79 5.28
CA ALA A 125 15.14 42.13 3.97
C ALA A 125 13.95 42.61 3.13
N LYS A 126 12.78 42.85 3.74
CA LYS A 126 11.62 43.44 3.03
C LYS A 126 11.88 44.88 2.59
N ASP A 127 12.56 45.67 3.41
CA ASP A 127 12.89 47.05 3.08
C ASP A 127 13.89 47.13 1.93
N ILE A 128 14.85 46.20 1.87
CA ILE A 128 15.75 46.04 0.71
C ILE A 128 14.94 45.72 -0.55
N LEU A 129 14.04 44.73 -0.50
CA LEU A 129 13.22 44.34 -1.66
C LEU A 129 12.23 45.40 -2.14
N ARG A 130 11.82 46.34 -1.28
CA ARG A 130 11.02 47.51 -1.71
C ARG A 130 11.83 48.47 -2.58
N ARG A 131 13.15 48.51 -2.41
CA ARG A 131 14.06 49.39 -3.17
C ARG A 131 14.61 48.67 -4.39
N ASP A 132 15.00 47.41 -4.23
CA ASP A 132 15.46 46.52 -5.29
C ASP A 132 14.69 45.19 -5.26
N PRO A 133 13.59 45.08 -6.03
CA PRO A 133 12.82 43.85 -6.12
C PRO A 133 13.60 42.66 -6.70
N ASN A 134 14.76 42.86 -7.31
CA ASN A 134 15.53 41.78 -7.93
C ASN A 134 16.71 41.31 -7.05
N ASP A 135 16.82 41.78 -5.81
CA ASP A 135 17.89 41.34 -4.91
C ASP A 135 17.71 39.87 -4.47
N VAL A 136 18.53 38.99 -5.04
CA VAL A 136 18.44 37.53 -4.82
C VAL A 136 18.80 37.16 -3.38
N GLN A 137 19.75 37.86 -2.75
CA GLN A 137 20.22 37.52 -1.41
C GLN A 137 19.15 37.78 -0.34
N SER A 138 18.47 38.94 -0.40
CA SER A 138 17.36 39.25 0.50
C SER A 138 16.16 38.31 0.28
N ARG A 139 15.88 37.93 -0.97
CA ARG A 139 14.86 36.89 -1.25
C ARG A 139 15.24 35.56 -0.61
N ARG A 140 16.50 35.13 -0.74
CA ARG A 140 16.98 33.86 -0.15
C ARG A 140 16.91 33.88 1.37
N LEU A 141 17.26 35.00 1.99
CA LEU A 141 17.11 35.20 3.44
C LEU A 141 15.65 35.09 3.87
N LEU A 142 14.72 35.79 3.20
CA LEU A 142 13.28 35.68 3.50
C LEU A 142 12.76 34.25 3.28
N GLY A 143 13.17 33.58 2.21
CA GLY A 143 12.84 32.17 1.95
C GLY A 143 13.26 31.26 3.11
N ARG A 144 14.51 31.39 3.59
CA ARG A 144 15.03 30.63 4.75
C ARG A 144 14.29 30.98 6.05
N ILE A 145 13.96 32.25 6.27
CA ILE A 145 13.17 32.69 7.42
C ILE A 145 11.81 31.98 7.44
N TYR A 146 11.10 32.01 6.31
CA TYR A 146 9.79 31.38 6.20
C TYR A 146 9.85 29.85 6.30
N LEU A 147 10.87 29.21 5.71
CA LEU A 147 11.10 27.76 5.87
C LEU A 147 11.28 27.36 7.34
N ARG A 148 12.09 28.09 8.11
CA ARG A 148 12.29 27.81 9.54
C ARG A 148 10.97 27.91 10.32
N SER A 149 10.14 28.89 10.00
CA SER A 149 8.83 29.04 10.66
C SER A 149 7.81 27.96 10.30
N LEU A 150 8.01 27.20 9.21
CA LEU A 150 7.16 26.03 8.89
C LEU A 150 7.44 24.82 9.81
N GLY A 151 8.66 24.71 10.34
CA GLY A 151 9.05 23.62 11.25
C GLY A 151 8.58 23.77 12.69
N ASP A 152 7.85 24.85 13.01
CA ASP A 152 7.35 25.11 14.37
C ASP A 152 5.95 24.49 14.56
N VAL A 153 5.81 23.62 15.56
CA VAL A 153 4.75 22.59 15.69
C VAL A 153 3.37 23.18 16.04
N ASN A 154 3.25 24.50 16.23
CA ASN A 154 2.06 25.14 16.80
C ASN A 154 1.21 26.00 15.83
N ALA A 155 1.45 25.98 14.52
CA ALA A 155 0.74 26.88 13.59
C ALA A 155 -0.25 26.17 12.64
N GLY A 156 -1.44 25.81 13.15
CA GLY A 156 -2.62 25.59 12.29
C GLY A 156 -3.03 26.90 11.58
N SER A 157 -3.52 26.77 10.33
CA SER A 157 -3.84 27.82 9.32
C SER A 157 -2.70 28.77 8.89
N GLY A 158 -1.81 29.16 9.79
CA GLY A 158 -0.64 30.01 9.49
C GLY A 158 0.46 29.33 8.65
N GLN A 159 0.54 27.98 8.67
CA GLN A 159 1.49 27.22 7.86
C GLN A 159 1.27 27.40 6.35
N SER A 160 0.01 27.45 5.88
CA SER A 160 -0.25 27.62 4.45
C SER A 160 0.12 29.02 3.96
N GLU A 161 -0.10 30.06 4.77
CA GLU A 161 0.28 31.43 4.39
C GLU A 161 1.80 31.59 4.38
N THR A 162 2.47 31.02 5.39
CA THR A 162 3.93 31.01 5.51
C THR A 162 4.57 30.25 4.34
N ALA A 163 4.00 29.10 3.95
CA ALA A 163 4.45 28.36 2.78
C ALA A 163 4.30 29.17 1.50
N ASN A 164 3.20 29.91 1.32
CA ASN A 164 3.01 30.78 0.16
C ASN A 164 4.06 31.91 0.11
N LYS A 165 4.40 32.51 1.26
CA LYS A 165 5.46 33.53 1.35
C LYS A 165 6.83 32.95 0.97
N ALA A 166 7.15 31.73 1.42
CA ALA A 166 8.37 31.03 1.05
C ALA A 166 8.41 30.72 -0.46
N ILE A 167 7.32 30.17 -1.01
CA ILE A 167 7.16 29.87 -2.45
C ILE A 167 7.38 31.13 -3.28
N GLU A 168 6.79 32.25 -2.88
CA GLU A 168 6.97 33.52 -3.58
C GLU A 168 8.46 33.90 -3.69
N GLN A 169 9.22 33.78 -2.59
CA GLN A 169 10.64 34.13 -2.62
C GLN A 169 11.44 33.21 -3.53
N PHE A 170 11.31 31.89 -3.36
CA PHE A 170 12.09 30.93 -4.17
C PHE A 170 11.67 30.92 -5.64
N ARG A 171 10.39 31.20 -5.94
CA ARG A 171 9.92 31.37 -7.33
C ARG A 171 10.57 32.57 -8.00
N GLU A 172 10.66 33.71 -7.31
CA GLU A 172 11.34 34.89 -7.86
C GLU A 172 12.85 34.65 -7.99
N ILE A 173 13.49 33.95 -7.04
CA ILE A 173 14.90 33.56 -7.18
C ILE A 173 15.09 32.70 -8.43
N ASN A 174 14.29 31.66 -8.62
CA ASN A 174 14.37 30.77 -9.79
C ASN A 174 14.10 31.52 -11.12
N ARG A 175 13.32 32.61 -11.09
CA ARG A 175 13.10 33.49 -12.26
C ARG A 175 14.32 34.38 -12.56
N LEU A 176 15.00 34.86 -11.52
CA LEU A 176 16.14 35.78 -11.62
C LEU A 176 17.44 35.05 -11.91
N ASP A 177 17.62 33.89 -11.30
CA ASP A 177 18.77 33.01 -11.41
C ASP A 177 18.30 31.56 -11.54
N ALA A 178 18.13 31.12 -12.78
CA ALA A 178 17.73 29.75 -13.09
C ALA A 178 18.86 28.71 -12.83
N SER A 179 20.07 29.16 -12.49
CA SER A 179 21.18 28.28 -12.12
C SER A 179 21.28 28.00 -10.62
N ASP A 180 20.47 28.68 -9.79
CA ASP A 180 20.37 28.44 -8.36
C ASP A 180 19.54 27.16 -8.08
N THR A 181 20.19 26.01 -8.26
CA THR A 181 19.59 24.70 -8.04
C THR A 181 19.10 24.52 -6.60
N GLU A 182 19.80 25.06 -5.60
CA GLU A 182 19.41 24.93 -4.20
C GLU A 182 18.03 25.58 -3.94
N SER A 183 17.85 26.81 -4.42
CA SER A 183 16.57 27.52 -4.33
C SER A 183 15.46 26.83 -5.12
N ALA A 184 15.77 26.27 -6.30
CA ALA A 184 14.83 25.52 -7.11
C ALA A 184 14.38 24.21 -6.44
N LEU A 185 15.29 23.47 -5.80
CA LEU A 185 14.96 22.26 -5.02
C LEU A 185 14.04 22.60 -3.83
N TRP A 186 14.31 23.70 -3.11
CA TRP A 186 13.40 24.16 -2.06
C TRP A 186 12.01 24.55 -2.59
N LEU A 187 11.96 25.20 -3.74
CA LEU A 187 10.70 25.54 -4.41
C LEU A 187 9.88 24.28 -4.75
N ALA A 188 10.52 23.25 -5.30
CA ALA A 188 9.87 21.97 -5.61
C ALA A 188 9.29 21.31 -4.34
N ARG A 189 10.08 21.19 -3.26
CA ARG A 189 9.62 20.65 -1.97
C ARG A 189 8.40 21.40 -1.42
N LEU A 190 8.41 22.73 -1.53
CA LEU A 190 7.29 23.58 -1.09
C LEU A 190 6.03 23.36 -1.94
N TYR A 191 6.17 23.21 -3.25
CA TYR A 191 5.05 22.85 -4.12
C TYR A 191 4.48 21.47 -3.77
N ARG A 192 5.33 20.46 -3.53
CA ARG A 192 4.88 19.13 -3.08
C ARG A 192 4.16 19.20 -1.72
N LEU A 193 4.69 19.96 -0.74
CA LEU A 193 4.02 20.19 0.55
C LEU A 193 2.62 20.82 0.39
N LYS A 194 2.45 21.68 -0.62
CA LYS A 194 1.17 22.31 -0.97
C LYS A 194 0.26 21.44 -1.84
N ASN A 195 0.66 20.20 -2.14
CA ASN A 195 -0.02 19.29 -3.06
C ASN A 195 -0.14 19.87 -4.48
N GLU A 196 0.77 20.77 -4.87
CA GLU A 196 0.88 21.39 -6.20
C GLU A 196 1.88 20.61 -7.06
N HIS A 197 1.60 19.33 -7.28
CA HIS A 197 2.53 18.36 -7.90
C HIS A 197 3.01 18.77 -9.28
N ASP A 198 2.13 19.26 -10.16
CA ASP A 198 2.49 19.70 -11.51
C ASP A 198 3.60 20.77 -11.52
N LYS A 199 3.55 21.71 -10.56
CA LYS A 199 4.55 22.77 -10.44
C LYS A 199 5.86 22.24 -9.86
N SER A 200 5.78 21.32 -8.89
CA SER A 200 6.96 20.64 -8.36
C SER A 200 7.68 19.89 -9.47
N GLU A 201 6.94 19.10 -10.26
CA GLU A 201 7.47 18.35 -11.40
C GLU A 201 8.12 19.28 -12.44
N GLN A 202 7.46 20.40 -12.78
CA GLN A 202 8.00 21.37 -13.72
C GLN A 202 9.36 21.95 -13.27
N VAL A 203 9.49 22.28 -11.97
CA VAL A 203 10.74 22.82 -11.43
C VAL A 203 11.85 21.77 -11.45
N LEU A 204 11.55 20.53 -11.02
CA LEU A 204 12.52 19.43 -10.98
C LEU A 204 13.01 19.06 -12.38
N ARG A 205 12.11 18.94 -13.36
CA ARG A 205 12.48 18.72 -14.77
C ARG A 205 13.26 19.89 -15.36
N GLY A 206 13.02 21.11 -14.87
CA GLY A 206 13.80 22.29 -15.21
C GLY A 206 15.27 22.14 -14.82
N ILE A 207 15.53 21.69 -13.59
CA ILE A 207 16.89 21.39 -13.09
C ILE A 207 17.54 20.30 -13.95
N LEU A 208 16.83 19.19 -14.19
CA LEU A 208 17.35 18.06 -14.95
C LEU A 208 17.61 18.36 -16.43
N LYS A 209 17.02 19.44 -16.98
CA LYS A 209 17.34 19.91 -18.32
C LYS A 209 18.72 20.56 -18.40
N THR A 210 19.16 21.23 -17.33
CA THR A 210 20.46 21.90 -17.25
C THR A 210 21.54 21.01 -16.65
N ASP A 211 21.15 20.15 -15.72
CA ASP A 211 22.02 19.22 -15.01
C ASP A 211 21.32 17.85 -14.91
N PRO A 212 21.40 17.02 -15.97
CA PRO A 212 20.69 15.73 -16.03
C PRO A 212 21.05 14.74 -14.92
N ASP A 213 22.24 14.88 -14.34
CA ASP A 213 22.79 13.97 -13.32
C ASP A 213 22.62 14.53 -11.90
N ASN A 214 21.78 15.56 -11.72
CA ASN A 214 21.54 16.16 -10.42
C ASN A 214 20.79 15.19 -9.48
N GLU A 215 21.53 14.42 -8.68
CA GLU A 215 20.99 13.36 -7.82
C GLU A 215 19.80 13.82 -6.96
N GLN A 216 19.87 15.01 -6.35
CA GLN A 216 18.80 15.53 -5.50
C GLN A 216 17.50 15.87 -6.26
N ALA A 217 17.62 16.33 -7.51
CA ALA A 217 16.46 16.59 -8.36
C ALA A 217 15.85 15.28 -8.86
N VAL A 218 16.68 14.29 -9.20
CA VAL A 218 16.23 12.94 -9.58
C VAL A 218 15.48 12.29 -8.42
N GLU A 219 16.07 12.27 -7.22
CA GLU A 219 15.46 11.73 -6.01
C GLU A 219 14.06 12.32 -5.77
N GLN A 220 13.96 13.66 -5.76
CA GLN A 220 12.69 14.33 -5.51
C GLN A 220 11.66 14.10 -6.60
N LEU A 221 12.08 14.04 -7.87
CA LEU A 221 11.18 13.79 -8.99
C LEU A 221 10.69 12.35 -8.96
N THR A 222 11.58 11.39 -8.75
CA THR A 222 11.23 9.98 -8.56
C THR A 222 10.22 9.83 -7.44
N GLN A 223 10.48 10.38 -6.25
CA GLN A 223 9.56 10.26 -5.13
C GLN A 223 8.19 10.89 -5.46
N LEU A 224 8.17 12.03 -6.16
CA LEU A 224 6.92 12.65 -6.60
C LEU A 224 6.15 11.74 -7.58
N LEU A 225 6.83 11.17 -8.58
CA LEU A 225 6.22 10.24 -9.53
C LEU A 225 5.67 9.00 -8.84
N MET A 226 6.41 8.46 -7.86
CA MET A 226 6.01 7.30 -7.05
C MET A 226 4.77 7.60 -6.19
N ASP A 227 4.72 8.77 -5.54
CA ASP A 227 3.57 9.24 -4.76
C ASP A 227 2.31 9.39 -5.64
N GLU A 228 2.48 9.77 -6.91
CA GLU A 228 1.40 9.88 -7.89
C GLU A 228 1.03 8.55 -8.57
N GLY A 229 1.73 7.45 -8.23
CA GLY A 229 1.54 6.14 -8.84
C GLY A 229 2.06 6.03 -10.28
N LYS A 230 2.92 6.95 -10.72
CA LYS A 230 3.59 6.96 -12.03
C LYS A 230 4.90 6.16 -11.99
N SER A 231 4.89 4.95 -11.42
CA SER A 231 6.10 4.14 -11.18
C SER A 231 6.89 3.80 -12.44
N GLU A 232 6.19 3.54 -13.56
CA GLU A 232 6.79 3.27 -14.87
C GLU A 232 7.62 4.45 -15.40
N GLU A 233 7.21 5.67 -15.08
CA GLU A 233 7.94 6.87 -15.47
C GLU A 233 9.15 7.09 -14.55
N ALA A 234 8.99 6.80 -13.25
CA ALA A 234 10.08 6.81 -12.28
C ALA A 234 11.18 5.79 -12.67
N VAL A 235 10.80 4.57 -13.07
CA VAL A 235 11.72 3.55 -13.58
C VAL A 235 12.52 4.08 -14.77
N LYS A 236 11.85 4.63 -15.79
CA LYS A 236 12.55 5.15 -17.00
C LYS A 236 13.51 6.28 -16.68
N LEU A 237 13.11 7.18 -15.78
CA LEU A 237 13.96 8.27 -15.32
C LEU A 237 15.24 7.72 -14.67
N LEU A 238 15.09 6.76 -13.75
CA LEU A 238 16.20 6.20 -13.00
C LEU A 238 17.09 5.28 -13.84
N GLU A 239 16.54 4.42 -14.71
CA GLU A 239 17.30 3.61 -15.66
C GLU A 239 18.18 4.51 -16.54
N GLY A 240 17.60 5.58 -17.09
CA GLY A 240 18.31 6.51 -17.95
C GLY A 240 19.45 7.27 -17.28
N ILE A 241 19.55 7.27 -15.95
CA ILE A 241 20.60 7.94 -15.17
C ILE A 241 21.58 6.93 -14.58
N THR A 242 21.07 5.85 -14.00
CA THR A 242 21.90 4.81 -13.36
C THR A 242 22.72 3.98 -14.36
N ASP A 243 22.37 4.02 -15.65
CA ASP A 243 23.16 3.43 -16.74
C ASP A 243 24.54 4.08 -16.90
N HIS A 244 24.67 5.38 -16.64
CA HIS A 244 25.95 6.11 -16.78
C HIS A 244 26.48 6.72 -15.49
N SER A 245 25.60 7.10 -14.55
CA SER A 245 25.94 7.73 -13.27
C SER A 245 25.26 7.00 -12.09
N PRO A 246 25.59 5.71 -11.81
CA PRO A 246 24.99 4.96 -10.72
C PRO A 246 25.49 5.45 -9.35
N SER A 247 24.57 5.61 -8.41
CA SER A 247 24.87 5.80 -6.98
C SER A 247 24.03 4.83 -6.13
N PRO A 248 24.45 4.52 -4.89
CA PRO A 248 23.67 3.64 -4.01
C PRO A 248 22.25 4.15 -3.80
N VAL A 249 22.08 5.46 -3.60
CA VAL A 249 20.77 6.12 -3.39
C VAL A 249 19.87 5.97 -4.62
N LEU A 250 20.38 6.24 -5.83
CA LEU A 250 19.56 6.13 -7.04
C LEU A 250 19.21 4.66 -7.38
N LEU A 251 20.11 3.72 -7.07
CA LEU A 251 19.84 2.29 -7.24
C LEU A 251 18.81 1.77 -6.23
N ASP A 252 18.84 2.27 -5.00
CA ASP A 252 17.83 1.98 -3.97
C ASP A 252 16.44 2.46 -4.41
N LEU A 253 16.35 3.72 -4.86
CA LEU A 253 15.13 4.28 -5.43
C LEU A 253 14.65 3.55 -6.69
N LEU A 254 15.58 3.02 -7.50
CA LEU A 254 15.24 2.18 -8.65
C LEU A 254 14.66 0.84 -8.20
N GLY A 255 15.21 0.27 -7.12
CA GLY A 255 14.64 -0.89 -6.44
C GLY A 255 13.21 -0.64 -5.95
N ASP A 256 12.95 0.51 -5.32
CA ASP A 256 11.61 0.94 -4.92
C ASP A 256 10.68 1.10 -6.12
N ALA A 257 11.13 1.78 -7.17
CA ALA A 257 10.37 2.03 -8.39
C ALA A 257 9.96 0.73 -9.09
N TYR A 258 10.89 -0.20 -9.25
CA TYR A 258 10.59 -1.54 -9.77
C TYR A 258 9.65 -2.32 -8.85
N THR A 259 9.79 -2.19 -7.52
CA THR A 259 8.90 -2.87 -6.57
C THR A 259 7.46 -2.37 -6.72
N GLN A 260 7.25 -1.06 -6.81
CA GLN A 260 5.92 -0.47 -7.02
C GLN A 260 5.37 -0.75 -8.43
N ALA A 261 6.24 -0.89 -9.44
CA ALA A 261 5.87 -1.33 -10.78
C ALA A 261 5.62 -2.86 -10.87
N HIS A 262 5.78 -3.61 -9.78
CA HIS A 262 5.71 -5.07 -9.73
C HIS A 262 6.74 -5.79 -10.62
N GLU A 263 7.85 -5.13 -10.97
CA GLU A 263 9.00 -5.69 -11.68
C GLU A 263 10.04 -6.27 -10.70
N LEU A 264 9.59 -7.18 -9.84
CA LEU A 264 10.35 -7.62 -8.66
C LEU A 264 11.76 -8.17 -8.95
N PRO A 265 12.01 -8.98 -10.00
CA PRO A 265 13.37 -9.45 -10.30
C PRO A 265 14.38 -8.33 -10.63
N LYS A 266 13.90 -7.23 -11.23
CA LYS A 266 14.73 -6.06 -11.49
C LYS A 266 14.97 -5.27 -10.21
N ALA A 267 13.95 -5.14 -9.36
CA ALA A 267 14.11 -4.55 -8.02
C ALA A 267 15.18 -5.28 -7.21
N GLU A 268 15.17 -6.61 -7.20
CA GLU A 268 16.18 -7.42 -6.52
C GLU A 268 17.60 -7.09 -7.01
N THR A 269 17.76 -6.98 -8.33
CA THR A 269 19.05 -6.65 -8.96
C THR A 269 19.53 -5.26 -8.56
N ALA A 270 18.64 -4.26 -8.57
CA ALA A 270 18.95 -2.89 -8.18
C ALA A 270 19.37 -2.80 -6.71
N TYR A 271 18.60 -3.42 -5.79
CA TYR A 271 18.93 -3.44 -4.36
C TYR A 271 20.23 -4.18 -4.04
N ARG A 272 20.51 -5.30 -4.70
CA ARG A 272 21.79 -6.00 -4.55
C ARG A 272 22.95 -5.09 -4.93
N LYS A 273 22.85 -4.38 -6.06
CA LYS A 273 23.88 -3.45 -6.52
C LYS A 273 24.05 -2.26 -5.56
N ALA A 274 22.95 -1.69 -5.06
CA ALA A 274 22.98 -0.62 -4.05
C ALA A 274 23.73 -1.08 -2.79
N ALA A 275 23.37 -2.26 -2.26
CA ALA A 275 23.97 -2.80 -1.05
C ALA A 275 25.41 -3.31 -1.22
N GLU A 276 25.85 -3.62 -2.45
CA GLU A 276 27.25 -3.89 -2.78
C GLU A 276 28.08 -2.60 -2.81
N MET A 277 27.51 -1.49 -3.28
CA MET A 277 28.19 -0.19 -3.35
C MET A 277 28.28 0.50 -1.98
N ASP A 278 27.23 0.37 -1.16
CA ASP A 278 27.25 0.82 0.24
C ASP A 278 26.77 -0.29 1.18
N PRO A 279 27.69 -1.16 1.66
CA PRO A 279 27.34 -2.22 2.60
C PRO A 279 26.99 -1.72 4.01
N SER A 280 27.25 -0.44 4.32
CA SER A 280 27.00 0.14 5.65
C SER A 280 25.58 0.69 5.79
N GLU A 281 24.97 1.08 4.67
CA GLU A 281 23.58 1.50 4.64
C GLU A 281 22.64 0.29 4.67
N LEU A 282 21.88 0.16 5.75
CA LEU A 282 21.04 -1.00 6.02
C LEU A 282 19.68 -0.91 5.33
N SER A 283 19.26 0.29 4.89
CA SER A 283 18.02 0.46 4.14
C SER A 283 17.99 -0.38 2.86
N HIS A 284 19.11 -0.46 2.13
CA HIS A 284 19.25 -1.26 0.91
C HIS A 284 18.98 -2.75 1.14
N GLN A 285 19.45 -3.26 2.28
CA GLN A 285 19.22 -4.66 2.69
C GLN A 285 17.76 -4.88 3.12
N ARG A 286 17.11 -3.90 3.76
CA ARG A 286 15.66 -3.99 4.05
C ARG A 286 14.85 -4.01 2.77
N GLY A 287 15.15 -3.13 1.81
CA GLY A 287 14.55 -3.12 0.48
C GLY A 287 14.70 -4.47 -0.21
N LEU A 288 15.92 -5.01 -0.28
CA LEU A 288 16.20 -6.34 -0.82
C LEU A 288 15.38 -7.45 -0.12
N GLY A 289 15.37 -7.46 1.21
CA GLY A 289 14.64 -8.46 2.00
C GLY A 289 13.13 -8.40 1.73
N GLN A 290 12.58 -7.19 1.62
CA GLN A 290 11.16 -6.97 1.30
C GLN A 290 10.82 -7.35 -0.14
N THR A 291 11.67 -7.05 -1.12
CA THR A 291 11.49 -7.48 -2.51
C THR A 291 11.52 -9.01 -2.62
N LEU A 292 12.50 -9.67 -1.98
CA LEU A 292 12.58 -11.13 -1.94
C LEU A 292 11.35 -11.76 -1.28
N TYR A 293 10.79 -11.13 -0.25
CA TYR A 293 9.52 -11.56 0.36
C TYR A 293 8.37 -11.44 -0.64
N SER A 294 8.25 -10.32 -1.34
CA SER A 294 7.21 -10.09 -2.37
C SER A 294 7.35 -11.05 -3.57
N GLU A 295 8.56 -11.52 -3.87
CA GLU A 295 8.83 -12.57 -4.87
C GLU A 295 8.54 -14.00 -4.37
N GLU A 296 8.06 -14.15 -3.14
CA GLU A 296 7.89 -15.45 -2.46
C GLU A 296 9.21 -16.23 -2.27
N LYS A 297 10.37 -15.56 -2.43
CA LYS A 297 11.71 -16.11 -2.15
C LYS A 297 12.02 -16.07 -0.65
N TYR A 298 11.11 -16.62 0.15
CA TYR A 298 11.12 -16.55 1.61
C TYR A 298 12.42 -17.03 2.26
N SER A 299 13.04 -18.08 1.72
CA SER A 299 14.31 -18.61 2.25
C SER A 299 15.48 -17.65 2.06
N GLU A 300 15.49 -16.86 0.98
CA GLU A 300 16.51 -15.85 0.71
C GLU A 300 16.24 -14.58 1.51
N ALA A 301 14.99 -14.12 1.55
CA ALA A 301 14.55 -13.01 2.41
C ALA A 301 14.96 -13.26 3.87
N LEU A 302 14.76 -14.49 4.37
CA LEU A 302 15.14 -14.85 5.74
C LEU A 302 16.65 -14.77 5.99
N LYS A 303 17.50 -15.03 5.00
CA LYS A 303 18.96 -14.86 5.13
C LYS A 303 19.31 -13.38 5.29
N VAL A 304 18.68 -12.51 4.51
CA VAL A 304 18.86 -11.05 4.59
C VAL A 304 18.45 -10.54 5.97
N TYR A 305 17.23 -10.87 6.43
CA TYR A 305 16.75 -10.41 7.73
C TYR A 305 17.50 -11.01 8.92
N ARG A 306 18.06 -12.22 8.82
CA ARG A 306 18.97 -12.75 9.86
C ARG A 306 20.24 -11.92 9.97
N LYS A 307 20.85 -11.56 8.85
CA LYS A 307 22.02 -10.67 8.85
C LYS A 307 21.66 -9.30 9.43
N LEU A 308 20.48 -8.77 9.11
CA LEU A 308 19.99 -7.52 9.71
C LEU A 308 19.78 -7.65 11.22
N SER A 309 19.29 -8.81 11.71
CA SER A 309 19.10 -9.04 13.15
C SER A 309 20.41 -9.16 13.91
N ASP A 310 21.49 -9.61 13.25
CA ASP A 310 22.83 -9.64 13.85
C ASP A 310 23.42 -8.22 14.00
N LEU A 311 23.08 -7.33 13.06
CA LEU A 311 23.56 -5.94 13.03
C LEU A 311 22.69 -4.99 13.86
N MET A 312 21.39 -5.26 13.96
CA MET A 312 20.37 -4.48 14.67
C MET A 312 19.57 -5.40 15.61
N PRO A 313 20.18 -5.89 16.71
CA PRO A 313 19.56 -6.89 17.58
C PRO A 313 18.38 -6.37 18.42
N ASP A 314 18.13 -5.06 18.42
CA ASP A 314 17.06 -4.37 19.11
C ASP A 314 15.99 -3.79 18.17
N ASP A 315 16.08 -4.05 16.87
CA ASP A 315 15.11 -3.56 15.89
C ASP A 315 13.88 -4.48 15.80
N SER A 316 12.73 -3.98 16.24
CA SER A 316 11.48 -4.73 16.23
C SER A 316 10.98 -5.08 14.82
N ASP A 317 11.23 -4.23 13.83
CA ASP A 317 10.75 -4.42 12.45
C ASP A 317 11.47 -5.60 11.80
N VAL A 318 12.77 -5.78 12.05
CA VAL A 318 13.53 -6.95 11.58
C VAL A 318 12.89 -8.25 12.07
N TYR A 319 12.60 -8.36 13.37
CA TYR A 319 11.96 -9.54 13.94
C TYR A 319 10.52 -9.74 13.43
N LEU A 320 9.78 -8.64 13.23
CA LEU A 320 8.44 -8.68 12.67
C LEU A 320 8.43 -9.25 11.24
N ARG A 321 9.33 -8.78 10.37
CA ARG A 321 9.48 -9.28 8.99
C ARG A 321 9.89 -10.76 8.99
N MET A 322 10.81 -11.17 9.87
CA MET A 322 11.16 -12.59 10.04
C MET A 322 9.96 -13.43 10.47
N ALA A 323 9.11 -12.93 11.37
CA ALA A 323 7.91 -13.65 11.79
C ALA A 323 6.91 -13.80 10.64
N GLN A 324 6.70 -12.76 9.84
CA GLN A 324 5.88 -12.83 8.62
C GLN A 324 6.42 -13.88 7.65
N ILE A 325 7.73 -13.88 7.38
CA ILE A 325 8.39 -14.89 6.53
C ILE A 325 8.19 -16.31 7.09
N TYR A 326 8.36 -16.52 8.40
CA TYR A 326 8.13 -17.82 9.01
C TYR A 326 6.67 -18.26 8.96
N ARG A 327 5.72 -17.33 9.03
CA ARG A 327 4.28 -17.60 8.88
C ARG A 327 3.96 -18.09 7.46
N GLU A 328 4.49 -17.43 6.43
CA GLU A 328 4.36 -17.87 5.02
C GLU A 328 5.06 -19.22 4.76
N LEU A 329 6.13 -19.53 5.49
CA LEU A 329 6.78 -20.85 5.45
C LEU A 329 6.06 -21.92 6.29
N HIS A 330 4.91 -21.59 6.90
CA HIS A 330 4.16 -22.42 7.86
C HIS A 330 5.00 -22.90 9.06
N GLN A 331 6.08 -22.20 9.40
CA GLN A 331 6.91 -22.46 10.58
C GLN A 331 6.40 -21.62 11.76
N LEU A 332 5.17 -21.91 12.20
CA LEU A 332 4.42 -21.07 13.13
C LEU A 332 5.12 -20.90 14.49
N ASP A 333 5.84 -21.92 14.98
CA ASP A 333 6.61 -21.83 16.23
C ASP A 333 7.72 -20.76 16.16
N LYS A 334 8.41 -20.68 15.01
CA LYS A 334 9.45 -19.68 14.79
C LYS A 334 8.86 -18.30 14.53
N ALA A 335 7.70 -18.24 13.88
CA ALA A 335 6.97 -16.99 13.73
C ALA A 335 6.62 -16.42 15.11
N GLU A 336 6.15 -17.26 16.04
CA GLU A 336 5.85 -16.86 17.42
C GLU A 336 7.11 -16.38 18.16
N GLU A 337 8.22 -17.11 18.10
CA GLU A 337 9.49 -16.70 18.73
C GLU A 337 9.92 -15.30 18.27
N ASN A 338 9.81 -15.01 16.98
CA ASN A 338 10.21 -13.72 16.43
C ASN A 338 9.20 -12.61 16.75
N LEU A 339 7.90 -12.90 16.79
CA LEU A 339 6.91 -11.93 17.26
C LEU A 339 7.08 -11.57 18.74
N VAL A 340 7.46 -12.53 19.59
CA VAL A 340 7.79 -12.25 20.99
C VAL A 340 8.95 -11.27 21.10
N LYS A 341 10.00 -11.43 20.27
CA LYS A 341 11.12 -10.46 20.20
C LYS A 341 10.67 -9.10 19.67
N ALA A 342 9.87 -9.07 18.61
CA ALA A 342 9.32 -7.83 18.07
C ALA A 342 8.50 -7.05 19.13
N ARG A 343 7.67 -7.76 19.91
CA ARG A 343 6.91 -7.18 21.04
C ARG A 343 7.80 -6.69 22.16
N GLN A 344 8.88 -7.42 22.47
CA GLN A 344 9.85 -7.02 23.50
C GLN A 344 10.49 -5.66 23.16
N TYR A 345 10.86 -5.45 21.90
CA TYR A 345 11.53 -4.22 21.46
C TYR A 345 10.56 -3.08 21.09
N ALA A 346 9.31 -3.40 20.74
CA ALA A 346 8.26 -2.41 20.48
C ALA A 346 6.94 -2.75 21.21
N PRO A 347 6.92 -2.65 22.55
CA PRO A 347 5.72 -2.94 23.33
C PRO A 347 4.60 -1.95 22.98
N GLY A 348 3.41 -2.47 22.67
CA GLY A 348 2.27 -1.64 22.27
C GLY A 348 2.26 -1.24 20.80
N SER A 349 3.23 -1.68 19.99
CA SER A 349 3.18 -1.47 18.53
C SER A 349 1.97 -2.18 17.93
N LEU A 350 1.13 -1.40 17.24
CA LEU A 350 -0.07 -1.92 16.57
C LEU A 350 0.28 -2.90 15.47
N GLU A 351 1.37 -2.66 14.73
CA GLU A 351 1.80 -3.55 13.66
C GLU A 351 2.18 -4.91 14.24
N VAL A 352 2.86 -4.92 15.38
CA VAL A 352 3.19 -6.16 16.10
C VAL A 352 1.93 -6.86 16.59
N MET A 353 1.03 -6.16 17.30
CA MET A 353 -0.23 -6.74 17.80
C MET A 353 -1.10 -7.30 16.66
N TYR A 354 -1.19 -6.58 15.53
CA TYR A 354 -1.91 -7.03 14.35
C TYR A 354 -1.33 -8.36 13.82
N ASN A 355 -0.01 -8.42 13.63
CA ASN A 355 0.65 -9.63 13.13
C ASN A 355 0.58 -10.81 14.13
N GLU A 356 0.51 -10.54 15.43
CA GLU A 356 0.22 -11.55 16.45
C GLU A 356 -1.18 -12.13 16.31
N GLY A 357 -2.18 -11.27 16.08
CA GLY A 357 -3.53 -11.70 15.73
C GLY A 357 -3.54 -12.64 14.53
N MET A 358 -2.87 -12.24 13.43
CA MET A 358 -2.75 -13.04 12.21
C MET A 358 -2.01 -14.37 12.43
N LEU A 359 -0.97 -14.38 13.27
CA LEU A 359 -0.25 -15.61 13.61
C LEU A 359 -1.15 -16.56 14.42
N TYR A 360 -1.82 -16.07 15.45
CA TYR A 360 -2.71 -16.89 16.27
C TYR A 360 -3.88 -17.43 15.46
N GLU A 361 -4.43 -16.64 14.54
CA GLU A 361 -5.39 -17.11 13.54
C GLU A 361 -4.81 -18.24 12.69
N SER A 362 -3.60 -18.08 12.15
CA SER A 362 -2.90 -19.11 11.36
C SER A 362 -2.60 -20.39 12.16
N GLN A 363 -2.49 -20.29 13.49
CA GLN A 363 -2.35 -21.43 14.42
C GLN A 363 -3.72 -22.05 14.81
N GLY A 364 -4.84 -21.44 14.41
CA GLY A 364 -6.19 -21.81 14.85
C GLY A 364 -6.51 -21.44 16.30
N ARG A 365 -5.71 -20.57 16.93
CA ARG A 365 -5.89 -20.03 18.29
C ARG A 365 -6.75 -18.78 18.24
N TYR A 366 -8.01 -18.93 17.80
CA TYR A 366 -8.90 -17.79 17.56
C TYR A 366 -9.19 -16.94 18.80
N ASP A 367 -9.29 -17.54 19.99
CA ASP A 367 -9.51 -16.79 21.24
C ASP A 367 -8.33 -15.86 21.57
N ASP A 368 -7.09 -16.32 21.34
CA ASP A 368 -5.90 -15.50 21.52
C ASP A 368 -5.82 -14.38 20.49
N ALA A 369 -6.16 -14.68 19.23
CA ALA A 369 -6.22 -13.70 18.15
C ALA A 369 -7.25 -12.59 18.47
N ILE A 370 -8.47 -12.97 18.87
CA ILE A 370 -9.54 -12.06 19.27
C ILE A 370 -9.09 -11.17 20.44
N ARG A 371 -8.45 -11.75 21.46
CA ARG A 371 -7.96 -11.01 22.62
C ARG A 371 -6.93 -9.95 22.23
N VAL A 372 -5.89 -10.33 21.47
CA VAL A 372 -4.85 -9.37 21.06
C VAL A 372 -5.40 -8.25 20.18
N LEU A 373 -6.27 -8.57 19.22
CA LEU A 373 -6.87 -7.53 18.37
C LEU A 373 -7.83 -6.63 19.17
N THR A 374 -8.54 -7.16 20.15
CA THR A 374 -9.39 -6.37 21.08
C THR A 374 -8.54 -5.40 21.92
N ASP A 375 -7.40 -5.85 22.41
CA ASP A 375 -6.45 -5.00 23.14
C ASP A 375 -5.92 -3.88 22.24
N ALA A 376 -5.57 -4.19 20.99
CA ALA A 376 -5.12 -3.21 19.99
C ALA A 376 -6.21 -2.16 19.69
N VAL A 377 -7.47 -2.58 19.49
CA VAL A 377 -8.61 -1.67 19.31
C VAL A 377 -8.77 -0.76 20.52
N THR A 378 -8.69 -1.31 21.72
CA THR A 378 -8.82 -0.55 22.98
C THR A 378 -7.73 0.51 23.12
N GLY A 379 -6.48 0.14 22.83
CA GLY A 379 -5.34 1.05 22.82
C GLY A 379 -5.53 2.25 21.88
N ILE A 380 -6.09 2.01 20.68
CA ILE A 380 -6.34 3.06 19.69
C ILE A 380 -7.57 3.91 20.02
N LYS A 381 -8.62 3.31 20.61
CA LYS A 381 -9.77 4.07 21.11
C LYS A 381 -9.36 5.07 22.18
N GLY A 382 -8.37 4.75 23.02
CA GLY A 382 -7.82 5.67 24.02
C GLY A 382 -7.10 6.91 23.46
N GLN A 383 -6.75 6.93 22.17
CA GLN A 383 -6.07 8.05 21.53
C GLN A 383 -7.03 9.15 21.05
N ALA A 384 -6.52 10.38 20.86
CA ALA A 384 -7.31 11.54 20.46
C ALA A 384 -8.06 11.31 19.12
N PRO A 385 -9.38 11.62 19.02
CA PRO A 385 -10.18 11.31 17.83
C PRO A 385 -9.76 12.00 16.52
N ALA A 386 -9.04 13.13 16.60
CA ALA A 386 -8.73 13.97 15.44
C ALA A 386 -7.58 13.45 14.56
N MET A 387 -6.93 12.33 14.90
CA MET A 387 -5.83 11.76 14.14
C MET A 387 -6.34 10.93 12.95
N PRO A 388 -6.04 11.30 11.68
CA PRO A 388 -6.46 10.50 10.52
C PRO A 388 -5.96 9.05 10.53
N SER A 389 -4.79 8.80 11.12
CA SER A 389 -4.21 7.47 11.33
C SER A 389 -5.07 6.58 12.24
N ARG A 390 -5.80 7.17 13.20
CA ARG A 390 -6.71 6.44 14.12
C ARG A 390 -7.84 5.78 13.35
N ARG A 391 -8.50 6.52 12.45
CA ARG A 391 -9.59 6.01 11.61
C ARG A 391 -9.11 4.83 10.76
N ARG A 392 -7.97 4.98 10.08
CA ARG A 392 -7.39 3.91 9.25
C ARG A 392 -7.05 2.66 10.07
N SER A 393 -6.41 2.84 11.23
CA SER A 393 -6.02 1.72 12.11
C SER A 393 -7.25 0.97 12.66
N LEU A 394 -8.26 1.70 13.17
CA LEU A 394 -9.50 1.08 13.65
C LEU A 394 -10.25 0.36 12.52
N SER A 395 -10.27 0.92 11.31
CA SER A 395 -10.91 0.28 10.17
C SER A 395 -10.31 -1.10 9.89
N VAL A 396 -8.98 -1.21 9.85
CA VAL A 396 -8.27 -2.49 9.65
C VAL A 396 -8.56 -3.46 10.80
N LEU A 397 -8.46 -3.01 12.05
CA LEU A 397 -8.64 -3.86 13.22
C LEU A 397 -10.07 -4.38 13.36
N TYR A 398 -11.09 -3.56 13.13
CA TYR A 398 -12.48 -4.00 13.18
C TYR A 398 -12.83 -4.99 12.07
N LEU A 399 -12.26 -4.83 10.88
CA LEU A 399 -12.46 -5.80 9.80
C LEU A 399 -11.93 -7.17 10.20
N GLN A 400 -10.69 -7.24 10.71
CA GLN A 400 -10.12 -8.51 11.17
C GLN A 400 -10.85 -9.09 12.38
N LEU A 401 -11.13 -8.28 13.40
CA LEU A 401 -11.81 -8.75 14.60
C LEU A 401 -13.24 -9.24 14.30
N GLY A 402 -13.98 -8.51 13.46
CA GLY A 402 -15.32 -8.91 13.03
C GLY A 402 -15.30 -10.19 12.21
N GLN A 403 -14.29 -10.36 11.34
CA GLN A 403 -14.09 -11.61 10.60
C GLN A 403 -13.80 -12.78 11.56
N LEU A 404 -12.86 -12.64 12.49
CA LEU A 404 -12.57 -13.68 13.48
C LEU A 404 -13.81 -14.06 14.30
N TYR A 405 -14.60 -13.09 14.75
CA TYR A 405 -15.86 -13.37 15.44
C TYR A 405 -16.83 -14.15 14.57
N ARG A 406 -16.90 -13.86 13.26
CA ARG A 406 -17.73 -14.60 12.31
C ARG A 406 -17.20 -16.02 12.11
N GLU A 407 -15.89 -16.23 12.01
CA GLU A 407 -15.25 -17.55 11.87
C GLU A 407 -15.54 -18.45 13.08
N VAL A 408 -15.47 -17.91 14.30
CA VAL A 408 -15.87 -18.64 15.51
C VAL A 408 -17.38 -18.66 15.75
N GLN A 409 -18.18 -18.27 14.74
CA GLN A 409 -19.64 -18.24 14.74
C GLN A 409 -20.27 -17.38 15.84
N ASN A 410 -19.51 -16.45 16.42
CA ASN A 410 -20.02 -15.41 17.30
C ASN A 410 -20.56 -14.25 16.47
N TYR A 411 -21.64 -14.52 15.71
CA TYR A 411 -22.23 -13.59 14.77
C TYR A 411 -22.68 -12.28 15.42
N GLN A 412 -23.14 -12.33 16.67
CA GLN A 412 -23.55 -11.12 17.39
C GLN A 412 -22.37 -10.18 17.65
N ALA A 413 -21.22 -10.72 18.10
CA ALA A 413 -20.02 -9.91 18.30
C ALA A 413 -19.44 -9.40 16.97
N ALA A 414 -19.52 -10.22 15.90
CA ALA A 414 -19.12 -9.80 14.55
C ALA A 414 -19.96 -8.62 14.06
N ILE A 415 -21.29 -8.70 14.15
CA ILE A 415 -22.22 -7.62 13.77
C ILE A 415 -21.90 -6.34 14.55
N TYR A 416 -21.79 -6.43 15.88
CA TYR A 416 -21.46 -5.26 16.71
C TYR A 416 -20.12 -4.63 16.31
N THR A 417 -19.11 -5.45 16.02
CA THR A 417 -17.79 -4.97 15.59
C THR A 417 -17.86 -4.26 14.24
N PHE A 418 -18.66 -4.76 13.30
CA PHE A 418 -18.87 -4.10 12.02
C PHE A 418 -19.76 -2.84 12.14
N GLU A 419 -20.70 -2.78 13.07
CA GLU A 419 -21.43 -1.53 13.38
C GLU A 419 -20.46 -0.43 13.86
N GLU A 420 -19.52 -0.79 14.75
CA GLU A 420 -18.46 0.12 15.20
C GLU A 420 -17.55 0.59 14.07
N LEU A 421 -17.26 -0.27 13.07
CA LEU A 421 -16.59 0.12 11.84
C LEU A 421 -17.39 1.19 11.09
N GLY A 422 -18.70 1.01 10.96
CA GLY A 422 -19.57 1.96 10.25
C GLY A 422 -19.62 3.36 10.88
N HIS A 423 -19.37 3.47 12.18
CA HIS A 423 -19.28 4.76 12.87
C HIS A 423 -18.01 5.58 12.53
N LEU A 424 -17.03 5.01 11.82
CA LEU A 424 -15.79 5.70 11.47
C LEU A 424 -15.92 6.68 10.30
N GLY A 425 -16.91 6.50 9.43
CA GLY A 425 -17.14 7.35 8.26
C GLY A 425 -17.96 6.67 7.18
N ASP A 426 -18.38 7.44 6.16
CA ASP A 426 -19.26 6.91 5.11
C ASP A 426 -18.64 5.79 4.27
N GLU A 427 -17.32 5.80 4.09
CA GLU A 427 -16.62 4.72 3.38
C GLU A 427 -16.65 3.42 4.18
N GLU A 428 -16.37 3.52 5.47
CA GLU A 428 -16.41 2.40 6.39
C GLU A 428 -17.84 1.90 6.63
N ASP A 429 -18.85 2.78 6.65
CA ASP A 429 -20.26 2.36 6.76
C ASP A 429 -20.72 1.55 5.55
N ARG A 430 -20.28 1.90 4.32
CA ARG A 430 -20.55 1.08 3.14
C ARG A 430 -19.95 -0.32 3.29
N ARG A 431 -18.69 -0.39 3.73
CA ARG A 431 -18.00 -1.68 3.96
C ARG A 431 -18.64 -2.48 5.10
N ALA A 432 -18.95 -1.83 6.22
CA ALA A 432 -19.62 -2.42 7.36
C ALA A 432 -20.95 -3.07 6.98
N ARG A 433 -21.79 -2.38 6.20
CA ARG A 433 -23.08 -2.95 5.74
C ARG A 433 -22.90 -4.21 4.92
N MET A 434 -21.90 -4.26 4.04
CA MET A 434 -21.56 -5.49 3.30
C MET A 434 -21.14 -6.62 4.25
N MET A 435 -20.27 -6.33 5.22
CA MET A 435 -19.84 -7.33 6.20
C MET A 435 -21.00 -7.81 7.09
N ILE A 436 -21.92 -6.93 7.48
CA ILE A 436 -23.11 -7.29 8.28
C ILE A 436 -24.07 -8.16 7.47
N MET A 437 -24.33 -7.82 6.19
CA MET A 437 -25.10 -8.66 5.27
C MET A 437 -24.52 -10.07 5.20
N ASP A 438 -23.21 -10.18 4.97
CA ASP A 438 -22.51 -11.46 4.89
C ASP A 438 -22.54 -12.22 6.23
N THR A 439 -22.54 -11.50 7.35
CA THR A 439 -22.61 -12.09 8.69
C THR A 439 -24.00 -12.66 8.99
N TYR A 440 -25.07 -11.95 8.64
CA TYR A 440 -26.43 -12.49 8.73
C TYR A 440 -26.64 -13.69 7.79
N ARG A 441 -26.08 -13.62 6.58
CA ARG A 441 -26.06 -14.75 5.64
C ARG A 441 -25.34 -15.96 6.23
N ALA A 442 -24.16 -15.77 6.82
CA ALA A 442 -23.40 -16.83 7.49
C ALA A 442 -24.17 -17.43 8.69
N ALA A 443 -24.86 -16.57 9.45
CA ALA A 443 -25.77 -16.96 10.53
C ALA A 443 -27.07 -17.63 10.05
N LYS A 444 -27.23 -17.83 8.72
CA LYS A 444 -28.42 -18.39 8.06
C LYS A 444 -29.69 -17.57 8.31
N ASP A 445 -29.55 -16.29 8.66
CA ASP A 445 -30.65 -15.33 8.82
C ASP A 445 -30.82 -14.47 7.56
N LEU A 446 -31.25 -15.13 6.49
CA LEU A 446 -31.48 -14.50 5.20
C LEU A 446 -32.47 -13.32 5.25
N PRO A 447 -33.57 -13.36 6.04
CA PRO A 447 -34.47 -12.21 6.18
C PRO A 447 -33.77 -10.96 6.69
N ARG A 448 -32.93 -11.06 7.73
CA ARG A 448 -32.17 -9.90 8.22
C ARG A 448 -31.09 -9.47 7.23
N ALA A 449 -30.41 -10.41 6.57
CA ALA A 449 -29.43 -10.08 5.53
C ALA A 449 -30.06 -9.24 4.40
N LEU A 450 -31.21 -9.68 3.87
CA LEU A 450 -31.96 -8.96 2.83
C LEU A 450 -32.47 -7.60 3.31
N GLN A 451 -32.95 -7.51 4.56
CA GLN A 451 -33.39 -6.24 5.13
C GLN A 451 -32.23 -5.25 5.25
N THR A 452 -31.07 -5.68 5.77
CA THR A 452 -29.85 -4.86 5.83
C THR A 452 -29.40 -4.41 4.44
N GLY A 453 -29.47 -5.30 3.44
CA GLY A 453 -29.12 -4.94 2.06
C GLY A 453 -30.08 -3.94 1.43
N LYS A 454 -31.38 -4.06 1.72
CA LYS A 454 -32.38 -3.08 1.28
C LYS A 454 -32.15 -1.70 1.90
N GLU A 455 -31.82 -1.64 3.18
CA GLU A 455 -31.46 -0.39 3.88
C GLU A 455 -30.16 0.21 3.33
N ALA A 456 -29.16 -0.62 3.07
CA ALA A 456 -27.90 -0.21 2.47
C ALA A 456 -28.10 0.35 1.05
N MET A 457 -28.93 -0.30 0.22
CA MET A 457 -29.31 0.17 -1.12
C MET A 457 -30.09 1.48 -1.08
N ALA A 458 -30.90 1.71 -0.05
CA ALA A 458 -31.62 2.98 0.12
C ALA A 458 -30.67 4.13 0.53
N LYS A 459 -29.69 3.84 1.40
CA LYS A 459 -28.70 4.84 1.87
C LYS A 459 -27.63 5.14 0.82
N TYR A 460 -27.20 4.14 0.06
CA TYR A 460 -26.11 4.21 -0.91
C TYR A 460 -26.53 3.69 -2.31
N PRO A 461 -27.52 4.33 -2.96
CA PRO A 461 -28.14 3.80 -4.18
C PRO A 461 -27.20 3.71 -5.39
N ALA A 462 -26.09 4.45 -5.37
CA ALA A 462 -25.09 4.46 -6.42
C ALA A 462 -23.90 3.50 -6.16
N ASP A 463 -23.79 2.90 -4.97
CA ASP A 463 -22.63 2.06 -4.62
C ASP A 463 -22.72 0.68 -5.31
N PRO A 464 -21.74 0.32 -6.16
CA PRO A 464 -21.78 -0.95 -6.89
C PRO A 464 -21.50 -2.17 -6.02
N GLY A 465 -20.71 -2.01 -4.94
CA GLY A 465 -20.42 -3.10 -4.00
C GLY A 465 -21.67 -3.53 -3.27
N ILE A 466 -22.40 -2.58 -2.68
CA ILE A 466 -23.66 -2.85 -1.99
C ILE A 466 -24.70 -3.46 -2.93
N ARG A 467 -24.81 -2.96 -4.17
CA ARG A 467 -25.72 -3.53 -5.17
C ARG A 467 -25.38 -4.98 -5.49
N THR A 468 -24.09 -5.29 -5.61
CA THR A 468 -23.60 -6.64 -5.87
C THR A 468 -23.88 -7.57 -4.70
N SER A 469 -23.51 -7.19 -3.47
CA SER A 469 -23.79 -8.00 -2.27
C SER A 469 -25.28 -8.25 -2.09
N TYR A 470 -26.13 -7.24 -2.28
CA TYR A 470 -27.58 -7.43 -2.21
C TYR A 470 -28.13 -8.33 -3.32
N ALA A 471 -27.63 -8.20 -4.55
CA ALA A 471 -28.04 -9.07 -5.65
C ALA A 471 -27.64 -10.54 -5.42
N LEU A 472 -26.46 -10.80 -4.84
CA LEU A 472 -26.05 -12.16 -4.46
C LEU A 472 -27.01 -12.76 -3.42
N LEU A 473 -27.42 -11.99 -2.40
CA LEU A 473 -28.42 -12.43 -1.42
C LEU A 473 -29.79 -12.72 -2.07
N LEU A 474 -30.21 -11.90 -3.03
CA LEU A 474 -31.45 -12.18 -3.79
C LEU A 474 -31.34 -13.48 -4.56
N GLY A 475 -30.18 -13.78 -5.17
CA GLY A 475 -29.92 -15.05 -5.84
C GLY A 475 -30.05 -16.26 -4.90
N GLU A 476 -29.52 -16.15 -3.69
CA GLU A 476 -29.65 -17.19 -2.65
C GLU A 476 -31.08 -17.34 -2.12
N ASN A 477 -31.86 -16.27 -2.18
CA ASN A 477 -33.29 -16.26 -1.87
C ASN A 477 -34.18 -16.69 -3.06
N GLU A 478 -33.59 -17.34 -4.08
CA GLU A 478 -34.25 -17.82 -5.30
C GLU A 478 -34.83 -16.70 -6.20
N GLN A 479 -34.52 -15.42 -5.92
CA GLN A 479 -34.96 -14.27 -6.71
C GLN A 479 -33.98 -13.95 -7.85
N THR A 480 -33.68 -14.98 -8.64
CA THR A 480 -32.62 -14.97 -9.68
C THR A 480 -32.78 -13.84 -10.70
N ASP A 481 -33.98 -13.60 -11.21
CA ASP A 481 -34.19 -12.59 -12.25
C ASP A 481 -33.97 -11.16 -11.76
N GLU A 482 -34.43 -10.84 -10.53
CA GLU A 482 -34.23 -9.51 -9.96
C GLU A 482 -32.75 -9.29 -9.59
N ALA A 483 -32.08 -10.31 -9.07
CA ALA A 483 -30.64 -10.29 -8.81
C ALA A 483 -29.85 -9.99 -10.10
N VAL A 484 -30.09 -10.73 -11.18
CA VAL A 484 -29.40 -10.54 -12.46
C VAL A 484 -29.70 -9.17 -13.06
N LYS A 485 -30.94 -8.69 -12.96
CA LYS A 485 -31.31 -7.34 -13.41
C LYS A 485 -30.50 -6.25 -12.70
N LEU A 486 -30.32 -6.37 -11.38
CA LEU A 486 -29.48 -5.43 -10.61
C LEU A 486 -28.02 -5.47 -11.06
N LEU A 487 -27.46 -6.66 -11.29
CA LEU A 487 -26.07 -6.82 -11.72
C LEU A 487 -25.84 -6.33 -13.15
N ARG A 488 -26.74 -6.64 -14.09
CA ARG A 488 -26.65 -6.19 -15.50
C ARG A 488 -26.67 -4.68 -15.64
N ALA A 489 -27.34 -3.96 -14.72
CA ALA A 489 -27.35 -2.50 -14.71
C ALA A 489 -25.96 -1.88 -14.42
N GLN A 490 -24.97 -2.69 -14.01
CA GLN A 490 -23.61 -2.23 -13.70
C GLN A 490 -22.63 -2.40 -14.87
N LEU A 491 -23.02 -3.10 -15.93
CA LEU A 491 -22.18 -3.37 -17.10
C LEU A 491 -21.87 -2.07 -17.86
N ARG A 492 -20.60 -1.89 -18.24
CA ARG A 492 -20.08 -0.69 -18.93
C ARG A 492 -19.63 -0.96 -20.37
N GLY A 493 -19.54 -2.21 -20.79
CA GLY A 493 -19.06 -2.63 -22.11
C GLY A 493 -17.53 -2.58 -22.25
N ASP A 494 -16.79 -2.67 -21.15
CA ASP A 494 -15.33 -2.67 -21.12
C ASP A 494 -14.75 -3.82 -20.29
N THR A 495 -13.42 -3.93 -20.20
CA THR A 495 -12.74 -5.04 -19.51
C THR A 495 -13.05 -5.11 -18.01
N SER A 496 -13.58 -4.06 -17.40
CA SER A 496 -13.95 -4.05 -15.98
C SER A 496 -15.26 -4.80 -15.67
N ASP A 497 -15.96 -5.25 -16.70
CA ASP A 497 -17.20 -6.02 -16.56
C ASP A 497 -16.97 -7.49 -16.18
N ARG A 498 -15.72 -7.98 -16.21
CA ARG A 498 -15.38 -9.39 -15.92
C ARG A 498 -15.98 -9.86 -14.59
N ASP A 499 -15.79 -9.11 -13.52
CA ASP A 499 -16.33 -9.44 -12.20
C ASP A 499 -17.88 -9.40 -12.17
N THR A 500 -18.48 -8.49 -12.94
CA THR A 500 -19.96 -8.40 -13.03
C THR A 500 -20.53 -9.63 -13.74
N TYR A 501 -19.91 -10.09 -14.82
CA TYR A 501 -20.29 -11.32 -15.50
C TYR A 501 -20.12 -12.57 -14.62
N LEU A 502 -19.06 -12.62 -13.80
CA LEU A 502 -18.86 -13.69 -12.83
C LEU A 502 -19.95 -13.70 -11.75
N ASN A 503 -20.32 -12.54 -11.21
CA ASN A 503 -21.43 -12.44 -10.25
C ASN A 503 -22.77 -12.86 -10.88
N ILE A 504 -23.03 -12.48 -12.14
CA ILE A 504 -24.24 -12.92 -12.87
C ILE A 504 -24.23 -14.45 -13.06
N ALA A 505 -23.09 -15.01 -13.45
CA ALA A 505 -22.92 -16.45 -13.62
C ALA A 505 -23.17 -17.21 -12.31
N GLN A 506 -22.64 -16.69 -11.18
CA GLN A 506 -22.88 -17.27 -9.86
C GLN A 506 -24.36 -17.22 -9.46
N VAL A 507 -25.05 -16.10 -9.70
CA VAL A 507 -26.49 -16.00 -9.43
C VAL A 507 -27.29 -17.00 -10.27
N TYR A 508 -26.95 -17.17 -11.55
CA TYR A 508 -27.60 -18.17 -12.40
C TYR A 508 -27.29 -19.62 -11.96
N GLU A 509 -26.04 -19.91 -11.57
CA GLU A 509 -25.64 -21.22 -11.07
C GLU A 509 -26.44 -21.59 -9.81
N ARG A 510 -26.54 -20.67 -8.85
CA ARG A 510 -27.37 -20.84 -7.65
C ARG A 510 -28.85 -21.03 -7.97
N GLY A 511 -29.36 -20.32 -8.98
CA GLY A 511 -30.71 -20.50 -9.51
C GLY A 511 -30.89 -21.78 -10.35
N ARG A 512 -29.86 -22.64 -10.48
CA ARG A 512 -29.83 -23.87 -11.32
C ARG A 512 -30.09 -23.61 -12.81
N ARG A 513 -29.80 -22.39 -13.27
CA ARG A 513 -29.90 -21.93 -14.66
C ARG A 513 -28.55 -22.07 -15.34
N TYR A 514 -28.09 -23.30 -15.48
CA TYR A 514 -26.70 -23.62 -15.82
C TYR A 514 -26.29 -23.12 -17.21
N GLN A 515 -27.22 -23.10 -18.17
CA GLN A 515 -26.93 -22.58 -19.50
C GLN A 515 -26.63 -21.07 -19.44
N GLU A 516 -27.48 -20.28 -18.79
CA GLU A 516 -27.24 -18.85 -18.64
C GLU A 516 -26.02 -18.53 -17.75
N ALA A 517 -25.73 -19.40 -16.77
CA ALA A 517 -24.52 -19.32 -15.97
C ALA A 517 -23.27 -19.50 -16.84
N GLU A 518 -23.24 -20.53 -17.69
CA GLU A 518 -22.15 -20.78 -18.65
C GLU A 518 -21.99 -19.62 -19.63
N GLU A 519 -23.08 -19.14 -20.23
CA GLU A 519 -23.07 -18.00 -21.17
C GLU A 519 -22.46 -16.75 -20.52
N SER A 520 -22.84 -16.44 -19.27
CA SER A 520 -22.30 -15.30 -18.55
C SER A 520 -20.82 -15.48 -18.18
N ALA A 521 -20.41 -16.67 -17.73
CA ALA A 521 -19.00 -16.94 -17.43
C ALA A 521 -18.12 -16.88 -18.70
N ARG A 522 -18.59 -17.39 -19.84
CA ARG A 522 -17.89 -17.28 -21.13
C ARG A 522 -17.79 -15.82 -21.62
N ALA A 523 -18.79 -14.98 -21.33
CA ALA A 523 -18.70 -13.55 -21.62
C ALA A 523 -17.56 -12.88 -20.82
N ALA A 524 -17.28 -13.32 -19.59
CA ALA A 524 -16.14 -12.87 -18.81
C ALA A 524 -14.80 -13.36 -19.39
N GLU A 525 -14.73 -14.61 -19.87
CA GLU A 525 -13.51 -15.25 -20.38
C GLU A 525 -12.91 -14.53 -21.59
N VAL A 526 -13.77 -14.06 -22.50
CA VAL A 526 -13.35 -13.43 -23.77
C VAL A 526 -12.93 -11.97 -23.63
N LEU A 527 -13.11 -11.37 -22.45
CA LEU A 527 -12.65 -10.00 -22.21
C LEU A 527 -11.11 -9.93 -22.21
N PRO A 528 -10.50 -8.92 -22.87
CA PRO A 528 -9.05 -8.75 -22.88
C PRO A 528 -8.43 -8.75 -21.48
N GLY A 529 -7.36 -9.52 -21.28
CA GLY A 529 -6.66 -9.67 -20.00
C GLY A 529 -5.51 -10.66 -20.09
N GLN A 530 -4.81 -10.84 -18.98
CA GLN A 530 -3.82 -11.91 -18.82
C GLN A 530 -4.53 -13.24 -18.52
N PRO A 531 -3.91 -14.39 -18.83
CA PRO A 531 -4.47 -15.70 -18.47
C PRO A 531 -4.85 -15.83 -16.98
N ARG A 532 -4.05 -15.22 -16.08
CA ARG A 532 -4.34 -15.19 -14.64
C ARG A 532 -5.64 -14.46 -14.29
N ASP A 533 -6.06 -13.50 -15.09
CA ASP A 533 -7.32 -12.78 -14.86
C ASP A 533 -8.55 -13.69 -15.03
N ASN A 534 -8.41 -14.82 -15.72
CA ASN A 534 -9.47 -15.78 -15.99
C ASN A 534 -9.49 -16.97 -15.00
N GLU A 535 -8.65 -16.98 -13.96
CA GLU A 535 -8.63 -18.08 -12.97
C GLU A 535 -10.01 -18.36 -12.37
N MET A 536 -10.71 -17.33 -11.90
CA MET A 536 -12.06 -17.46 -11.33
C MET A 536 -13.11 -17.86 -12.39
N VAL A 537 -12.92 -17.44 -13.65
CA VAL A 537 -13.81 -17.80 -14.76
C VAL A 537 -13.75 -19.29 -15.03
N TRP A 538 -12.55 -19.85 -15.14
CA TRP A 538 -12.37 -21.28 -15.37
C TRP A 538 -12.80 -22.11 -14.17
N PHE A 539 -12.55 -21.64 -12.93
CA PHE A 539 -13.07 -22.31 -11.74
C PHE A 539 -14.60 -22.39 -11.75
N LEU A 540 -15.29 -21.28 -12.02
CA LEU A 540 -16.75 -21.23 -12.05
C LEU A 540 -17.33 -22.06 -13.20
N LEU A 541 -16.73 -22.02 -14.39
CA LEU A 541 -17.11 -22.91 -15.50
C LEU A 541 -16.92 -24.39 -15.13
N GLY A 542 -15.82 -24.72 -14.45
CA GLY A 542 -15.56 -26.06 -13.95
C GLY A 542 -16.66 -26.54 -12.99
N ALA A 543 -17.04 -25.70 -12.03
CA ALA A 543 -18.14 -25.99 -11.10
C ALA A 543 -19.49 -26.11 -11.82
N ILE A 544 -19.80 -25.22 -12.78
CA ILE A 544 -21.03 -25.27 -13.59
C ILE A 544 -21.09 -26.57 -14.40
N TYR A 545 -19.98 -27.01 -15.01
CA TYR A 545 -19.92 -28.28 -15.75
C TYR A 545 -20.02 -29.49 -14.83
N GLU A 546 -19.42 -29.45 -13.64
CA GLU A 546 -19.52 -30.52 -12.64
C GLU A 546 -20.97 -30.70 -12.17
N ARG A 547 -21.69 -29.61 -11.83
CA ARG A 547 -23.12 -29.66 -11.48
C ARG A 547 -24.00 -30.22 -12.60
N GLN A 548 -23.60 -30.01 -13.86
CA GLN A 548 -24.25 -30.59 -15.04
C GLN A 548 -23.78 -32.02 -15.37
N LYS A 549 -22.85 -32.58 -14.58
CA LYS A 549 -22.23 -33.90 -14.76
C LYS A 549 -21.37 -34.03 -16.03
N PHE A 550 -20.94 -32.90 -16.59
CA PHE A 550 -19.97 -32.85 -17.70
C PHE A 550 -18.54 -32.85 -17.15
N TYR A 551 -18.16 -33.96 -16.52
CA TYR A 551 -16.90 -34.06 -15.76
C TYR A 551 -15.63 -33.85 -16.60
N ASP A 552 -15.63 -34.28 -17.87
CA ASP A 552 -14.49 -34.06 -18.77
C ASP A 552 -14.26 -32.56 -19.02
N LYS A 553 -15.34 -31.80 -19.26
CA LYS A 553 -15.26 -30.34 -19.41
C LYS A 553 -14.85 -29.66 -18.11
N ALA A 554 -15.38 -30.13 -16.97
CA ALA A 554 -15.02 -29.58 -15.67
C ALA A 554 -13.51 -29.72 -15.40
N GLU A 555 -12.95 -30.90 -15.68
CA GLU A 555 -11.51 -31.16 -15.57
C GLU A 555 -10.67 -30.28 -16.49
N GLU A 556 -11.10 -30.05 -17.73
CA GLU A 556 -10.39 -29.15 -18.66
C GLU A 556 -10.28 -27.74 -18.09
N GLU A 557 -11.37 -27.20 -17.53
CA GLU A 557 -11.37 -25.85 -16.95
C GLU A 557 -10.53 -25.78 -15.66
N PHE A 558 -10.60 -26.78 -14.77
CA PHE A 558 -9.73 -26.84 -13.58
C PHE A 558 -8.24 -26.91 -13.95
N LYS A 559 -7.89 -27.66 -15.01
CA LYS A 559 -6.50 -27.73 -15.49
C LYS A 559 -5.99 -26.39 -16.04
N LYS A 560 -6.85 -25.57 -16.65
CA LYS A 560 -6.44 -24.21 -17.06
C LYS A 560 -6.04 -23.35 -15.86
N VAL A 561 -6.79 -23.42 -14.76
CA VAL A 561 -6.43 -22.73 -13.51
C VAL A 561 -5.08 -23.23 -12.99
N LEU A 562 -4.90 -24.55 -12.90
CA LEU A 562 -3.66 -25.13 -12.37
C LEU A 562 -2.44 -24.92 -13.28
N ALA A 563 -2.65 -24.63 -14.57
CA ALA A 563 -1.58 -24.29 -15.50
C ALA A 563 -1.00 -22.88 -15.25
N VAL A 564 -1.85 -21.93 -14.82
CA VAL A 564 -1.42 -20.55 -14.50
C VAL A 564 -1.06 -20.36 -13.02
N ASN A 565 -1.71 -21.13 -12.15
CA ASN A 565 -1.53 -21.12 -10.70
C ASN A 565 -1.51 -22.56 -10.14
N PRO A 566 -0.35 -23.23 -10.14
CA PRO A 566 -0.22 -24.62 -9.68
C PRO A 566 -0.47 -24.84 -8.18
N LYS A 567 -0.53 -23.76 -7.38
CA LYS A 567 -0.76 -23.80 -5.92
C LYS A 567 -2.18 -23.38 -5.53
N ASN A 568 -3.11 -23.22 -6.48
CA ASN A 568 -4.47 -22.82 -6.17
C ASN A 568 -5.19 -23.89 -5.33
N ALA A 569 -5.16 -23.76 -4.00
CA ALA A 569 -5.66 -24.76 -3.06
C ALA A 569 -7.16 -25.05 -3.22
N PRO A 570 -8.04 -24.04 -3.43
CA PRO A 570 -9.45 -24.28 -3.72
C PRO A 570 -9.68 -25.17 -4.95
N VAL A 571 -8.99 -24.92 -6.06
CA VAL A 571 -9.15 -25.73 -7.28
C VAL A 571 -8.53 -27.11 -7.11
N LEU A 572 -7.35 -27.22 -6.48
CA LEU A 572 -6.75 -28.51 -6.15
C LEU A 572 -7.71 -29.38 -5.34
N ASN A 573 -8.32 -28.80 -4.31
CA ASN A 573 -9.30 -29.52 -3.49
C ASN A 573 -10.56 -29.87 -4.28
N TYR A 574 -11.17 -28.91 -4.98
CA TYR A 574 -12.44 -29.14 -5.70
C TYR A 574 -12.27 -30.21 -6.79
N TYR A 575 -11.20 -30.11 -7.58
CA TYR A 575 -10.88 -31.10 -8.61
C TYR A 575 -10.57 -32.47 -8.01
N GLY A 576 -9.76 -32.52 -6.94
CA GLY A 576 -9.45 -33.75 -6.22
C GLY A 576 -10.70 -34.40 -5.62
N TYR A 577 -11.57 -33.61 -4.99
CA TYR A 577 -12.84 -34.06 -4.44
C TYR A 577 -13.77 -34.62 -5.52
N MET A 578 -13.91 -33.94 -6.66
CA MET A 578 -14.72 -34.42 -7.80
C MET A 578 -14.26 -35.82 -8.25
N LEU A 579 -12.95 -36.03 -8.45
CA LEU A 579 -12.40 -37.34 -8.81
C LEU A 579 -12.65 -38.39 -7.71
N GLY A 580 -12.45 -37.99 -6.45
CA GLY A 580 -12.70 -38.80 -5.27
C GLY A 580 -14.14 -39.27 -5.15
N ASP A 581 -15.10 -38.36 -5.32
CA ASP A 581 -16.52 -38.65 -5.19
C ASP A 581 -17.01 -39.57 -6.31
N LEU A 582 -16.53 -39.35 -7.54
CA LEU A 582 -16.74 -40.24 -8.68
C LEU A 582 -16.09 -41.63 -8.49
N GLY A 583 -15.14 -41.77 -7.57
CA GLY A 583 -14.43 -43.02 -7.32
C GLY A 583 -13.39 -43.35 -8.40
N ILE A 584 -12.95 -42.36 -9.18
CA ILE A 584 -12.00 -42.54 -10.29
C ILE A 584 -10.66 -41.91 -9.94
N ARG A 585 -9.57 -42.48 -10.46
CA ARG A 585 -8.19 -41.95 -10.30
C ARG A 585 -7.89 -41.54 -8.84
N LEU A 586 -8.27 -42.40 -7.89
CA LEU A 586 -8.25 -42.08 -6.46
C LEU A 586 -6.87 -41.67 -5.93
N ASP A 587 -5.77 -42.16 -6.52
CA ASP A 587 -4.42 -41.73 -6.14
C ASP A 587 -4.10 -40.30 -6.62
N GLU A 588 -4.57 -39.92 -7.81
CA GLU A 588 -4.48 -38.54 -8.31
C GLU A 588 -5.34 -37.61 -7.45
N ALA A 589 -6.58 -38.01 -7.16
CA ALA A 589 -7.49 -37.29 -6.27
C ALA A 589 -6.84 -37.01 -4.91
N ARG A 590 -6.25 -38.04 -4.29
CA ARG A 590 -5.52 -37.91 -3.02
C ARG A 590 -4.36 -36.92 -3.14
N ALA A 591 -3.52 -37.04 -4.17
CA ALA A 591 -2.36 -36.18 -4.35
C ALA A 591 -2.74 -34.70 -4.56
N LEU A 592 -3.86 -34.43 -5.24
CA LEU A 592 -4.39 -33.07 -5.41
C LEU A 592 -4.83 -32.47 -4.07
N VAL A 593 -5.63 -33.20 -3.28
CA VAL A 593 -6.10 -32.72 -1.97
C VAL A 593 -4.95 -32.61 -0.96
N GLU A 594 -3.96 -33.51 -0.98
CA GLU A 594 -2.75 -33.40 -0.15
C GLU A 594 -1.93 -32.15 -0.48
N ARG A 595 -1.89 -31.74 -1.75
CA ARG A 595 -1.28 -30.46 -2.15
C ARG A 595 -2.12 -29.28 -1.65
N ALA A 596 -3.44 -29.34 -1.72
CA ALA A 596 -4.31 -28.29 -1.16
C ALA A 596 -4.08 -28.15 0.36
N LEU A 597 -4.01 -29.26 1.10
CA LEU A 597 -3.70 -29.29 2.54
C LEU A 597 -2.26 -28.87 2.87
N LYS A 598 -1.34 -28.88 1.90
CA LYS A 598 -0.01 -28.35 2.12
C LYS A 598 -0.03 -26.82 2.19
N GLU A 599 -0.86 -26.18 1.36
CA GLU A 599 -1.04 -24.73 1.35
C GLU A 599 -1.98 -24.29 2.49
N GLU A 600 -3.00 -25.09 2.82
CA GLU A 600 -3.95 -24.82 3.93
C GLU A 600 -4.09 -26.02 4.88
N PRO A 601 -3.13 -26.24 5.82
CA PRO A 601 -3.09 -27.45 6.66
C PRO A 601 -4.24 -27.63 7.65
N TYR A 602 -4.97 -26.55 7.95
CA TYR A 602 -6.02 -26.53 8.98
C TYR A 602 -7.44 -26.44 8.40
N ASN A 603 -7.59 -26.47 7.07
CA ASN A 603 -8.88 -26.35 6.39
C ASN A 603 -9.73 -27.62 6.61
N GLY A 604 -10.90 -27.48 7.23
CA GLY A 604 -11.79 -28.60 7.60
C GLY A 604 -12.40 -29.28 6.37
N GLY A 605 -12.88 -28.52 5.40
CA GLY A 605 -13.40 -29.03 4.13
C GLY A 605 -12.37 -29.81 3.30
N TYR A 606 -11.09 -29.43 3.36
CA TYR A 606 -10.03 -30.17 2.65
C TYR A 606 -9.71 -31.49 3.36
N LEU A 607 -9.74 -31.49 4.69
CA LEU A 607 -9.63 -32.71 5.49
C LEU A 607 -10.82 -33.65 5.24
N ASP A 608 -12.03 -33.11 5.06
CA ASP A 608 -13.20 -33.90 4.66
C ASP A 608 -13.00 -34.56 3.31
N SER A 609 -12.59 -33.79 2.31
CA SER A 609 -12.30 -34.28 0.97
C SER A 609 -11.27 -35.42 0.98
N LEU A 610 -10.19 -35.27 1.74
CA LEU A 610 -9.17 -36.32 1.91
C LEU A 610 -9.74 -37.55 2.65
N GLY A 611 -10.53 -37.33 3.70
CA GLY A 611 -11.22 -38.39 4.45
C GLY A 611 -12.16 -39.21 3.57
N TRP A 612 -12.92 -38.54 2.71
CA TRP A 612 -13.82 -39.18 1.74
C TRP A 612 -13.05 -39.99 0.69
N ILE A 613 -11.96 -39.44 0.17
CA ILE A 613 -11.07 -40.18 -0.75
C ILE A 613 -10.50 -41.44 -0.07
N TYR A 614 -10.06 -41.35 1.19
CA TYR A 614 -9.62 -42.55 1.94
C TYR A 614 -10.73 -43.58 2.10
N PHE A 615 -11.96 -43.15 2.35
CA PHE A 615 -13.11 -44.05 2.45
C PHE A 615 -13.37 -44.79 1.12
N LYS A 616 -13.30 -44.08 -0.01
CA LYS A 616 -13.42 -44.63 -1.37
C LYS A 616 -12.27 -45.58 -1.71
N GLN A 617 -11.05 -45.30 -1.22
CA GLN A 617 -9.88 -46.19 -1.28
C GLN A 617 -9.98 -47.41 -0.35
N ASN A 618 -11.08 -47.58 0.38
CA ASN A 618 -11.27 -48.63 1.39
C ASN A 618 -10.32 -48.53 2.60
N ARG A 619 -9.67 -47.39 2.79
CA ARG A 619 -8.79 -47.06 3.94
C ARG A 619 -9.61 -46.46 5.07
N THR A 620 -10.54 -47.24 5.63
CA THR A 620 -11.56 -46.74 6.57
C THR A 620 -11.00 -46.22 7.90
N ALA A 621 -9.85 -46.73 8.36
CA ALA A 621 -9.18 -46.21 9.56
C ALA A 621 -8.61 -44.80 9.34
N ASP A 622 -7.97 -44.58 8.19
CA ASP A 622 -7.43 -43.28 7.83
C ASP A 622 -8.56 -42.27 7.57
N ALA A 623 -9.65 -42.72 6.94
CA ALA A 623 -10.86 -41.92 6.75
C ALA A 623 -11.44 -41.45 8.09
N GLU A 624 -11.65 -42.35 9.05
CA GLU A 624 -12.17 -41.99 10.38
C GLU A 624 -11.24 -41.00 11.10
N ALA A 625 -9.93 -41.25 11.10
CA ALA A 625 -8.97 -40.38 11.74
C ALA A 625 -8.94 -38.97 11.11
N THR A 626 -9.06 -38.89 9.79
CA THR A 626 -9.03 -37.62 9.04
C THR A 626 -10.34 -36.85 9.21
N LEU A 627 -11.50 -37.51 9.07
CA LEU A 627 -12.81 -36.87 9.28
C LEU A 627 -13.03 -36.39 10.72
N ARG A 628 -12.41 -37.03 11.72
CA ARG A 628 -12.42 -36.51 13.10
C ARG A 628 -11.68 -35.18 13.22
N LYS A 629 -10.57 -35.03 12.50
CA LYS A 629 -9.87 -33.75 12.42
C LYS A 629 -10.75 -32.71 11.71
N ALA A 630 -11.42 -33.10 10.62
CA ALA A 630 -12.36 -32.23 9.91
C ALA A 630 -13.47 -31.72 10.83
N LEU A 631 -14.18 -32.61 11.55
CA LEU A 631 -15.22 -32.24 12.52
C LEU A 631 -14.72 -31.42 13.72
N ALA A 632 -13.45 -31.56 14.09
CA ALA A 632 -12.85 -30.72 15.13
C ALA A 632 -12.60 -29.27 14.65
N ARG A 633 -12.61 -29.03 13.33
CA ARG A 633 -12.48 -27.69 12.72
C ARG A 633 -13.83 -27.14 12.29
N GLU A 634 -14.65 -27.97 11.64
CA GLU A 634 -15.95 -27.61 11.09
C GLU A 634 -17.03 -28.56 11.64
N SER A 635 -17.53 -28.26 12.84
CA SER A 635 -18.46 -29.12 13.56
C SER A 635 -19.93 -29.02 13.11
N HIS A 636 -20.24 -28.09 12.21
CA HIS A 636 -21.61 -27.80 11.75
C HIS A 636 -21.80 -28.05 10.25
N ASP A 637 -20.82 -28.69 9.60
CA ASP A 637 -20.97 -29.02 8.18
C ASP A 637 -21.78 -30.33 8.02
N PRO A 638 -22.89 -30.29 7.26
CA PRO A 638 -23.75 -31.46 7.10
C PRO A 638 -23.07 -32.59 6.30
N THR A 639 -22.19 -32.28 5.37
CA THR A 639 -21.49 -33.25 4.52
C THR A 639 -20.46 -34.04 5.32
N ILE A 640 -19.68 -33.36 6.17
CA ILE A 640 -18.67 -34.03 7.02
C ILE A 640 -19.34 -35.04 7.97
N HIS A 641 -20.46 -34.66 8.59
CA HIS A 641 -21.25 -35.58 9.41
C HIS A 641 -21.79 -36.77 8.60
N SER A 642 -22.25 -36.54 7.36
CA SER A 642 -22.71 -37.61 6.47
C SER A 642 -21.60 -38.61 6.14
N HIS A 643 -20.42 -38.12 5.74
CA HIS A 643 -19.24 -38.93 5.46
C HIS A 643 -18.77 -39.72 6.70
N MET A 644 -18.77 -39.09 7.88
CA MET A 644 -18.43 -39.77 9.13
C MET A 644 -19.42 -40.91 9.45
N GLY A 645 -20.71 -40.68 9.23
CA GLY A 645 -21.73 -41.71 9.39
C GLY A 645 -21.54 -42.89 8.44
N ASP A 646 -21.18 -42.63 7.18
CA ASP A 646 -20.86 -43.67 6.19
C ASP A 646 -19.61 -44.48 6.57
N VAL A 647 -18.58 -43.82 7.12
CA VAL A 647 -17.39 -44.49 7.68
C VAL A 647 -17.78 -45.40 8.85
N TYR A 648 -18.57 -44.91 9.82
CA TYR A 648 -19.01 -45.72 10.96
C TYR A 648 -19.88 -46.91 10.53
N ALA A 649 -20.77 -46.72 9.55
CA ALA A 649 -21.61 -47.77 9.01
C ALA A 649 -20.75 -48.88 8.38
N LYS A 650 -19.74 -48.53 7.56
CA LYS A 650 -18.82 -49.49 6.94
C LYS A 650 -17.96 -50.24 7.96
N ARG A 651 -17.71 -49.63 9.12
CA ARG A 651 -17.02 -50.27 10.26
C ARG A 651 -17.94 -51.07 11.18
N GLY A 652 -19.24 -51.16 10.89
CA GLY A 652 -20.22 -51.90 11.69
C GLY A 652 -20.70 -51.20 12.96
N ARG A 653 -20.35 -49.90 13.15
CA ARG A 653 -20.77 -49.08 14.30
C ARG A 653 -22.09 -48.35 13.98
N THR A 654 -23.17 -49.12 13.93
CA THR A 654 -24.49 -48.70 13.41
C THR A 654 -25.14 -47.58 14.24
N ASP A 655 -24.94 -47.58 15.54
CA ASP A 655 -25.37 -46.56 16.50
C ASP A 655 -24.69 -45.21 16.25
N LEU A 656 -23.35 -45.21 16.13
CA LEU A 656 -22.59 -44.01 15.81
C LEU A 656 -22.94 -43.49 14.42
N ALA A 657 -23.12 -44.38 13.44
CA ALA A 657 -23.54 -43.99 12.10
C ALA A 657 -24.89 -43.26 12.10
N ALA A 658 -25.89 -43.81 12.81
CA ALA A 658 -27.20 -43.17 12.94
C ALA A 658 -27.11 -41.79 13.61
N SER A 659 -26.29 -41.67 14.66
CA SER A 659 -26.09 -40.39 15.36
C SER A 659 -25.47 -39.32 14.44
N GLU A 660 -24.45 -39.67 13.66
CA GLU A 660 -23.83 -38.71 12.73
C GLU A 660 -24.76 -38.31 11.58
N TRP A 661 -25.52 -39.26 11.03
CA TRP A 661 -26.53 -38.95 10.02
C TRP A 661 -27.68 -38.07 10.56
N GLU A 662 -28.08 -38.23 11.83
CA GLU A 662 -29.04 -37.33 12.48
C GLU A 662 -28.51 -35.91 12.61
N LYS A 663 -27.24 -35.74 13.00
CA LYS A 663 -26.57 -34.43 13.05
C LYS A 663 -26.52 -33.80 11.66
N SER A 664 -26.12 -34.58 10.65
CA SER A 664 -26.09 -34.13 9.25
C SER A 664 -27.47 -33.63 8.78
N LEU A 665 -28.56 -34.37 9.04
CA LEU A 665 -29.92 -33.93 8.71
C LEU A 665 -30.34 -32.67 9.48
N ALA A 666 -29.92 -32.53 10.74
CA ALA A 666 -30.19 -31.34 11.54
C ALA A 666 -29.50 -30.10 10.95
N GLU A 667 -28.26 -30.22 10.48
CA GLU A 667 -27.54 -29.13 9.83
C GLU A 667 -28.09 -28.82 8.44
N TRP A 668 -28.44 -29.83 7.63
CA TRP A 668 -29.10 -29.62 6.33
C TRP A 668 -30.40 -28.80 6.45
N ARG A 669 -31.18 -29.00 7.51
CA ARG A 669 -32.41 -28.24 7.77
C ARG A 669 -32.16 -26.77 8.12
N ARG A 670 -30.93 -26.43 8.51
CA ARG A 670 -30.50 -25.05 8.85
C ARG A 670 -29.77 -24.37 7.70
N SER A 671 -29.36 -25.11 6.68
CA SER A 671 -28.71 -24.57 5.48
C SER A 671 -29.60 -23.59 4.72
N LEU A 672 -28.99 -22.70 3.94
CA LEU A 672 -29.74 -21.79 3.07
C LEU A 672 -30.47 -22.60 1.98
N PRO A 673 -31.63 -22.15 1.48
CA PRO A 673 -32.38 -22.87 0.45
C PRO A 673 -31.53 -23.28 -0.76
N ALA A 674 -30.71 -22.35 -1.27
CA ALA A 674 -29.81 -22.59 -2.40
C ALA A 674 -28.67 -23.57 -2.12
N ASP A 675 -28.35 -23.86 -0.85
CA ASP A 675 -27.31 -24.82 -0.46
C ASP A 675 -27.85 -26.25 -0.35
N VAL A 676 -29.18 -26.45 -0.18
CA VAL A 676 -29.76 -27.76 0.14
C VAL A 676 -29.68 -28.74 -1.04
N GLU A 677 -28.99 -29.86 -0.83
CA GLU A 677 -28.92 -30.96 -1.79
C GLU A 677 -30.00 -32.02 -1.49
N ASN A 678 -31.22 -31.76 -1.99
CA ASN A 678 -32.41 -32.59 -1.73
C ASN A 678 -32.19 -34.10 -1.96
N ASP A 679 -31.44 -34.47 -2.99
CA ASP A 679 -31.15 -35.88 -3.30
C ASP A 679 -30.30 -36.54 -2.19
N LYS A 680 -29.29 -35.83 -1.66
CA LYS A 680 -28.45 -36.31 -0.56
C LYS A 680 -29.23 -36.38 0.75
N VAL A 681 -30.10 -35.40 1.02
CA VAL A 681 -30.99 -35.41 2.19
C VAL A 681 -31.90 -36.64 2.16
N ALA A 682 -32.54 -36.92 1.01
CA ALA A 682 -33.42 -38.08 0.86
C ALA A 682 -32.65 -39.42 1.00
N GLU A 683 -31.44 -39.52 0.46
CA GLU A 683 -30.58 -40.69 0.65
C GLU A 683 -30.24 -40.91 2.13
N LEU A 684 -29.90 -39.82 2.83
CA LEU A 684 -29.53 -39.85 4.24
C LEU A 684 -30.69 -40.24 5.15
N GLU A 685 -31.90 -39.74 4.90
CA GLU A 685 -33.13 -40.16 5.61
C GLU A 685 -33.39 -41.66 5.45
N LYS A 686 -33.18 -42.20 4.23
CA LYS A 686 -33.28 -43.63 3.96
C LYS A 686 -32.22 -44.44 4.73
N LYS A 687 -30.96 -44.00 4.71
CA LYS A 687 -29.86 -44.62 5.47
C LYS A 687 -30.19 -44.66 6.97
N LEU A 688 -30.66 -43.55 7.52
CA LEU A 688 -31.01 -43.43 8.93
C LEU A 688 -32.17 -44.36 9.32
N SER A 689 -33.24 -44.40 8.53
CA SER A 689 -34.38 -45.30 8.77
C SER A 689 -33.95 -46.78 8.79
N GLN A 690 -33.15 -47.19 7.81
CA GLN A 690 -32.61 -48.56 7.75
C GLN A 690 -31.71 -48.87 8.95
N SER A 691 -30.89 -47.91 9.38
CA SER A 691 -30.02 -48.04 10.54
C SER A 691 -30.81 -48.25 11.82
N LYS A 692 -31.83 -47.42 12.07
CA LYS A 692 -32.71 -47.52 13.25
C LYS A 692 -33.43 -48.86 13.30
N HIS A 693 -33.94 -49.35 12.17
CA HIS A 693 -34.53 -50.69 12.11
C HIS A 693 -33.54 -51.80 12.50
N ARG A 694 -32.29 -51.74 12.04
CA ARG A 694 -31.26 -52.72 12.42
C ARG A 694 -30.88 -52.65 13.89
N VAL A 695 -30.80 -51.45 14.46
CA VAL A 695 -30.52 -51.25 15.90
C VAL A 695 -31.66 -51.81 16.74
N ALA A 696 -32.91 -51.53 16.37
CA ALA A 696 -34.10 -52.06 17.06
C ALA A 696 -34.16 -53.60 17.00
N GLN A 697 -33.89 -54.20 15.84
CA GLN A 697 -33.85 -55.67 15.69
C GLN A 697 -32.75 -56.34 16.54
N LYS A 698 -31.59 -55.69 16.68
CA LYS A 698 -30.51 -56.17 17.56
C LYS A 698 -30.91 -56.10 19.02
N ALA A 699 -31.56 -55.01 19.46
CA ALA A 699 -32.04 -54.84 20.83
C ALA A 699 -33.07 -55.92 21.21
N THR A 700 -34.03 -56.21 20.31
CA THR A 700 -35.01 -57.29 20.52
C THR A 700 -34.38 -58.68 20.51
N ALA A 701 -33.32 -58.91 19.72
CA ALA A 701 -32.62 -60.20 19.67
C ALA A 701 -31.70 -60.46 20.88
N THR A 702 -31.30 -59.41 21.61
CA THR A 702 -30.55 -59.54 22.87
C THR A 702 -31.44 -59.77 24.09
N ASP A 703 -32.71 -59.32 24.06
CA ASP A 703 -33.69 -59.56 25.12
C ASP A 703 -34.32 -60.97 25.07
N ASP A 704 -34.22 -61.67 23.93
CA ASP A 704 -34.79 -63.02 23.71
C ASP A 704 -33.81 -64.19 23.94
N LYS A 705 -32.67 -63.98 24.63
CA LYS A 705 -31.81 -65.08 25.08
C LYS A 705 -31.97 -65.36 26.58
N PRO A 706 -32.60 -66.47 26.98
CA PRO A 706 -32.65 -66.92 28.38
C PRO A 706 -31.29 -67.35 28.92
#